data_AF-A0A6Q2YI25-F1
#
_entry.id   AF-A0A6Q2YI25-F1
#
_cell.length_a   1.000
_cell.length_b   1.000
_cell.length_c   1.000
_cell.angle_alpha   90.00
_cell.angle_beta   90.00
_cell.angle_gamma   90.00
#
_symmetry.space_group_name_H-M   'P 1'
#
loop_
_entity.id
_entity.type
_entity.pdbx_description
1 polymer ?
#
loop_
_entity_poly.entity_id
_entity_poly.type
_entity_poly.pdbx_seq_one_letter_code
_entity_poly.pdbx_strand_id
1 'polypeptide(L)'
;MLICVCTIYVDCGRANRPELVEIFYQFYHYACTPGLSHECDGNSYLNSICYQFKTRWDNISEFKPNFQECTKKIVNLVFLFDGSGSMTPSEFEQNKRFIKDIMTTLKNTSFEFAAVQFSSNTRTVFNFNDYKAGTALDKLWNEQHMSELTNTHKAIQFVLDNIFENPTAGATPDATKVIVLITDGNPSDTDRKDSIKRSNEKNIFRLIIGVKNVDIKKLQSLASDPKENNTFHIKDYNGLSGILENFQKRIFNIEGSKTNQSENLTKEMSQTGFSAVYYKNTLVLGSVGSNNWRGSLYETVGPKSEEREIQDPTLDRDSYMGYSVAVGNKNKNLLYFTGAPRSEHTGKVLVFTEIKTNWKVKATIAGEQIGSYFGAELCSIDIDSDGNTDFLLVGAPLFHQPQREGKIYVYSSYKEKTDQRLPSRGRFGSSISSLLDLNGDGLKDVAVGAPLEDNHSGAVYIYLGEKIMGIRPKFSQRISASMMKMPSNLQFFGQTIDGNMDLGEDGLTDIVVGARGAIFVLRSRPVITVSAKIYFHPSEISTYNFDCLAKEDIIFNVFTLTVCFNKAEATHSNTGALSAGMNVSYELNVDPVRQRSRAFYSDKDKDIRSLRSTVELRNAQTCFNHSVYMTRCHVFTGYRHYTSPGKMSLLLIDTQILINTRNPSNSCKNVPFEKNCKKNGTCVADLVVDFSFSNSTLVVEEQSYCLVTIKLSNHGDDSYNTSLTIFHSRGLSFSMMTLVKVKHL
;
A
#
# COMPACT_ATOMS: atom_id res chain seq x y z
N MET A 1 -11.46 8.97 -13.40
CA MET A 1 -11.50 7.51 -13.17
C MET A 1 -10.18 6.96 -13.67
N LEU A 2 -9.17 6.82 -12.79
CA LEU A 2 -7.94 6.09 -13.16
C LEU A 2 -8.29 4.62 -13.18
N ILE A 3 -8.13 3.97 -14.33
CA ILE A 3 -8.17 2.51 -14.44
C ILE A 3 -6.90 2.00 -13.73
N CYS A 4 -7.06 1.45 -12.53
CA CYS A 4 -5.99 0.74 -11.84
C CYS A 4 -5.87 -0.64 -12.50
N VAL A 5 -4.87 -0.81 -13.36
CA VAL A 5 -4.45 -2.14 -13.81
C VAL A 5 -3.49 -2.66 -12.74
N CYS A 6 -3.99 -3.46 -11.81
CA CYS A 6 -3.13 -4.22 -10.90
C CYS A 6 -2.52 -5.39 -11.68
N THR A 7 -1.24 -5.29 -12.03
CA THR A 7 -0.44 -6.46 -12.44
C THR A 7 0.12 -7.09 -11.17
N ILE A 8 -0.33 -8.29 -10.82
CA ILE A 8 0.13 -9.02 -9.62
C ILE A 8 1.39 -9.80 -9.98
N TYR A 9 2.52 -9.50 -9.33
CA TYR A 9 3.73 -10.33 -9.36
C TYR A 9 3.92 -11.07 -8.04
N VAL A 10 4.45 -12.29 -8.15
CA VAL A 10 4.61 -13.30 -7.10
C VAL A 10 5.80 -12.95 -6.20
N ASP A 11 5.60 -12.98 -4.88
CA ASP A 11 6.66 -12.89 -3.87
C ASP A 11 7.46 -14.20 -3.83
N CYS A 12 8.74 -14.17 -4.25
CA CYS A 12 9.62 -15.34 -4.29
C CYS A 12 10.61 -15.31 -3.12
N GLY A 13 10.36 -16.13 -2.10
CA GLY A 13 11.33 -16.43 -1.03
C GLY A 13 12.45 -17.37 -1.52
N ARG A 14 13.69 -17.07 -1.12
CA ARG A 14 14.98 -17.73 -1.43
C ARG A 14 14.96 -19.27 -1.45
N ALA A 15 15.73 -19.85 -2.38
CA ALA A 15 16.49 -21.09 -2.17
C ALA A 15 17.90 -20.98 -2.77
N ASN A 16 18.92 -21.30 -1.96
CA ASN A 16 20.33 -21.32 -2.31
C ASN A 16 20.76 -22.74 -2.72
N ARG A 17 21.51 -22.84 -3.83
CA ARG A 17 22.49 -23.88 -4.25
C ARG A 17 22.05 -25.11 -5.07
N PRO A 18 22.98 -25.67 -5.90
CA PRO A 18 22.69 -26.18 -7.23
C PRO A 18 22.69 -27.70 -7.29
N GLU A 19 21.64 -28.26 -7.87
CA GLU A 19 21.68 -29.57 -8.52
C GLU A 19 20.57 -29.58 -9.58
N LEU A 20 20.94 -29.99 -10.79
CA LEU A 20 20.08 -30.06 -11.97
C LEU A 20 18.91 -31.03 -11.73
N VAL A 21 17.82 -30.49 -11.21
CA VAL A 21 16.47 -31.05 -11.33
C VAL A 21 15.60 -29.92 -11.87
N GLU A 22 15.20 -30.02 -13.14
CA GLU A 22 14.20 -29.14 -13.74
C GLU A 22 12.86 -29.29 -12.99
N ILE A 23 12.69 -28.56 -11.89
CA ILE A 23 11.40 -28.31 -11.28
C ILE A 23 10.82 -27.11 -12.03
N PHE A 24 9.95 -27.39 -13.02
CA PHE A 24 9.12 -26.35 -13.65
C PHE A 24 8.20 -25.74 -12.60
N TYR A 25 8.58 -24.62 -11.99
CA TYR A 25 7.66 -23.82 -11.17
C TYR A 25 6.62 -23.17 -12.09
N GLN A 26 5.35 -23.41 -11.81
CA GLN A 26 4.23 -22.91 -12.60
C GLN A 26 3.89 -21.48 -12.12
N PHE A 27 4.32 -20.45 -12.86
CA PHE A 27 3.98 -19.06 -12.52
C PHE A 27 2.55 -18.74 -12.98
N TYR A 28 1.77 -18.18 -12.06
CA TYR A 28 0.42 -17.68 -12.34
C TYR A 28 0.42 -16.17 -12.27
N HIS A 29 -0.18 -15.53 -13.27
CA HIS A 29 -0.46 -14.10 -13.26
C HIS A 29 -1.96 -13.89 -13.13
N TYR A 30 -2.34 -12.80 -12.48
CA TYR A 30 -3.73 -12.42 -12.31
C TYR A 30 -3.93 -10.97 -12.74
N ALA A 31 -5.04 -10.69 -13.41
CA ALA A 31 -5.47 -9.34 -13.76
C ALA A 31 -6.96 -9.21 -13.48
N CYS A 32 -7.36 -8.16 -12.76
CA CYS A 32 -8.75 -7.92 -12.39
C CYS A 32 -9.24 -6.59 -12.95
N THR A 33 -10.49 -6.55 -13.38
CA THR A 33 -11.22 -5.35 -13.78
C THR A 33 -12.34 -5.10 -12.78
N PRO A 34 -12.16 -4.17 -11.83
CA PRO A 34 -13.16 -3.85 -10.80
C PRO A 34 -14.29 -2.93 -11.29
N GLY A 35 -14.59 -2.97 -12.58
CA GLY A 35 -15.49 -2.04 -13.28
C GLY A 35 -16.52 -2.75 -14.16
N LEU A 36 -16.86 -4.01 -13.87
CA LEU A 36 -17.88 -4.74 -14.62
C LEU A 36 -19.25 -4.24 -14.16
N SER A 37 -19.84 -3.32 -14.93
CA SER A 37 -21.19 -2.82 -14.69
C SER A 37 -22.23 -3.70 -15.38
N HIS A 38 -23.31 -4.04 -14.68
CA HIS A 38 -24.50 -4.67 -15.25
C HIS A 38 -25.77 -4.13 -14.61
N GLU A 39 -26.87 -4.12 -15.36
CA GLU A 39 -28.16 -3.65 -14.84
C GLU A 39 -28.96 -4.79 -14.21
N CYS A 40 -29.65 -4.49 -13.11
CA CYS A 40 -30.62 -5.35 -12.47
C CYS A 40 -31.82 -4.52 -11.96
N ASP A 41 -33.01 -4.77 -12.51
CA ASP A 41 -34.26 -4.06 -12.16
C ASP A 41 -34.13 -2.53 -12.16
N GLY A 42 -33.44 -1.97 -13.16
CA GLY A 42 -33.19 -0.53 -13.32
C GLY A 42 -32.08 0.04 -12.41
N ASN A 43 -31.49 -0.77 -11.53
CA ASN A 43 -30.30 -0.42 -10.76
C ASN A 43 -29.03 -0.87 -11.50
N SER A 44 -27.96 -0.07 -11.45
CA SER A 44 -26.66 -0.46 -11.97
C SER A 44 -25.83 -1.10 -10.85
N TYR A 45 -25.46 -2.37 -11.02
CA TYR A 45 -24.49 -3.06 -10.17
C TYR A 45 -23.09 -2.85 -10.71
N LEU A 46 -22.09 -2.88 -9.84
CA LEU A 46 -20.68 -2.72 -10.18
C LEU A 46 -19.85 -3.81 -9.49
N ASN A 47 -19.64 -4.89 -10.23
CA ASN A 47 -18.86 -6.04 -9.80
C ASN A 47 -17.53 -6.10 -10.55
N SER A 48 -16.93 -7.29 -10.62
CA SER A 48 -15.58 -7.47 -11.14
C SER A 48 -15.44 -8.75 -11.93
N ILE A 49 -14.48 -8.76 -12.84
CA ILE A 49 -14.02 -9.95 -13.54
C ILE A 49 -12.51 -10.03 -13.39
N CYS A 50 -12.01 -11.23 -13.08
CA CYS A 50 -10.60 -11.51 -12.96
C CYS A 50 -10.19 -12.61 -13.94
N TYR A 51 -8.96 -12.50 -14.41
CA TYR A 51 -8.34 -13.42 -15.36
C TYR A 51 -7.09 -14.00 -14.72
N GLN A 52 -6.90 -15.29 -14.89
CA GLN A 52 -5.68 -16.00 -14.50
C GLN A 52 -4.97 -16.49 -15.77
N PHE A 53 -3.66 -16.24 -15.83
CA PHE A 53 -2.78 -16.60 -16.94
C PHE A 53 -1.69 -17.54 -16.46
N LYS A 54 -1.31 -18.51 -17.29
CA LYS A 54 -0.06 -19.26 -17.14
C LYS A 54 1.05 -18.61 -17.96
N THR A 55 2.31 -18.93 -17.64
CA THR A 55 3.59 -18.42 -18.17
C THR A 55 3.74 -18.11 -19.67
N ARG A 56 2.78 -18.44 -20.54
CA ARG A 56 2.83 -18.18 -21.99
C ARG A 56 1.63 -17.43 -22.57
N TRP A 57 0.77 -16.81 -21.76
CA TRP A 57 -0.52 -16.26 -22.19
C TRP A 57 -1.51 -17.32 -22.73
N ASP A 58 -1.11 -18.59 -22.76
CA ASP A 58 -1.94 -19.73 -23.07
C ASP A 58 -2.80 -20.14 -21.86
N ASN A 59 -4.02 -20.61 -22.11
CA ASN A 59 -5.00 -21.07 -21.09
C ASN A 59 -5.42 -19.99 -20.08
N ILE A 60 -6.08 -18.95 -20.58
CA ILE A 60 -6.74 -17.91 -19.76
C ILE A 60 -8.00 -18.51 -19.12
N SER A 61 -8.08 -18.50 -17.79
CA SER A 61 -9.33 -18.79 -17.07
C SER A 61 -9.92 -17.51 -16.49
N GLU A 62 -11.18 -17.23 -16.82
CA GLU A 62 -11.95 -16.14 -16.24
C GLU A 62 -12.76 -16.61 -15.02
N PHE A 63 -12.91 -15.71 -14.05
CA PHE A 63 -13.80 -15.90 -12.90
C PHE A 63 -14.33 -14.54 -12.42
N LYS A 64 -15.48 -14.54 -11.76
CA LYS A 64 -16.15 -13.32 -11.28
C LYS A 64 -16.24 -13.37 -9.75
N PRO A 65 -15.27 -12.78 -9.04
CA PRO A 65 -15.21 -12.93 -7.60
C PRO A 65 -16.30 -12.12 -6.89
N ASN A 66 -16.93 -12.72 -5.88
CA ASN A 66 -18.04 -12.15 -5.12
C ASN A 66 -19.09 -11.44 -6.00
N PHE A 67 -19.45 -12.09 -7.11
CA PHE A 67 -20.38 -11.54 -8.10
C PHE A 67 -21.83 -11.60 -7.63
N GLN A 68 -22.55 -10.49 -7.72
CA GLN A 68 -23.98 -10.46 -7.44
C GLN A 68 -24.77 -10.76 -8.71
N GLU A 69 -25.38 -11.95 -8.76
CA GLU A 69 -26.34 -12.26 -9.82
C GLU A 69 -27.58 -11.37 -9.72
N CYS A 70 -28.15 -11.05 -10.88
CA CYS A 70 -29.42 -10.35 -10.93
C CYS A 70 -30.57 -11.31 -10.63
N THR A 71 -30.93 -11.43 -9.35
CA THR A 71 -32.12 -12.15 -8.92
C THR A 71 -33.32 -11.22 -9.03
N LYS A 72 -34.06 -11.32 -10.14
CA LYS A 72 -35.33 -10.59 -10.32
C LYS A 72 -36.27 -10.94 -9.16
N LYS A 73 -36.71 -9.95 -8.39
CA LYS A 73 -37.67 -10.19 -7.30
C LYS A 73 -39.03 -10.54 -7.89
N ILE A 74 -39.64 -11.61 -7.39
CA ILE A 74 -41.00 -11.99 -7.80
C ILE A 74 -41.97 -10.91 -7.29
N VAL A 75 -42.92 -10.50 -8.13
CA VAL A 75 -43.98 -9.56 -7.76
C VAL A 75 -45.30 -10.29 -7.75
N ASN A 76 -46.02 -10.20 -6.64
CA ASN A 76 -47.37 -10.75 -6.49
C ASN A 76 -48.38 -9.61 -6.59
N LEU A 77 -49.02 -9.50 -7.75
CA LEU A 77 -49.96 -8.43 -8.07
C LEU A 77 -51.40 -8.94 -8.00
N VAL A 78 -52.24 -8.26 -7.24
CA VAL A 78 -53.68 -8.54 -7.11
C VAL A 78 -54.48 -7.44 -7.79
N PHE A 79 -55.26 -7.81 -8.81
CA PHE A 79 -56.31 -6.95 -9.35
C PHE A 79 -57.53 -7.00 -8.44
N LEU A 80 -57.81 -5.91 -7.75
CA LEU A 80 -59.03 -5.73 -6.97
C LEU A 80 -59.98 -4.87 -7.78
N PHE A 81 -60.94 -5.47 -8.47
CA PHE A 81 -61.76 -4.75 -9.43
C PHE A 81 -63.23 -4.72 -9.03
N ASP A 82 -63.83 -3.56 -9.23
CA ASP A 82 -65.19 -3.24 -8.85
C ASP A 82 -66.18 -3.98 -9.74
N GLY A 83 -67.24 -4.48 -9.12
CA GLY A 83 -68.38 -5.15 -9.73
C GLY A 83 -69.71 -4.57 -9.26
N SER A 84 -69.74 -3.31 -8.82
CA SER A 84 -70.94 -2.62 -8.33
C SER A 84 -71.96 -2.30 -9.42
N GLY A 85 -73.18 -1.93 -8.99
CA GLY A 85 -74.32 -1.63 -9.86
C GLY A 85 -74.21 -0.29 -10.61
N SER A 86 -73.20 0.55 -10.32
CA SER A 86 -72.90 1.77 -11.09
C SER A 86 -72.26 1.48 -12.45
N MET A 87 -71.75 0.27 -12.63
CA MET A 87 -71.09 -0.16 -13.85
C MET A 87 -72.06 -0.93 -14.77
N THR A 88 -72.03 -0.64 -16.07
CA THR A 88 -72.81 -1.38 -17.07
C THR A 88 -72.13 -2.72 -17.41
N PRO A 89 -72.86 -3.70 -17.98
CA PRO A 89 -72.25 -4.96 -18.42
C PRO A 89 -71.09 -4.78 -19.42
N SER A 90 -71.19 -3.79 -20.31
CA SER A 90 -70.13 -3.47 -21.27
C SER A 90 -68.86 -2.94 -20.59
N GLU A 91 -69.01 -2.15 -19.53
CA GLU A 91 -67.89 -1.60 -18.77
C GLU A 91 -67.22 -2.67 -17.90
N PHE A 92 -68.01 -3.59 -17.33
CA PHE A 92 -67.47 -4.75 -16.62
C PHE A 92 -66.61 -5.63 -17.55
N GLU A 93 -67.08 -5.87 -18.78
CA GLU A 93 -66.31 -6.57 -19.82
C GLU A 93 -65.03 -5.81 -20.22
N GLN A 94 -65.09 -4.48 -20.31
CA GLN A 94 -63.89 -3.66 -20.58
C GLN A 94 -62.86 -3.73 -19.43
N ASN A 95 -63.32 -3.77 -18.18
CA ASN A 95 -62.44 -3.97 -17.02
C ASN A 95 -61.74 -5.34 -17.09
N LYS A 96 -62.47 -6.41 -17.43
CA LYS A 96 -61.87 -7.75 -17.67
C LYS A 96 -60.85 -7.74 -18.81
N ARG A 97 -61.12 -7.03 -19.91
CA ARG A 97 -60.15 -6.87 -21.02
C ARG A 97 -58.86 -6.21 -20.55
N PHE A 98 -58.95 -5.14 -19.77
CA PHE A 98 -57.77 -4.45 -19.25
C PHE A 98 -56.90 -5.35 -18.38
N ILE A 99 -57.51 -6.13 -17.48
CA ILE A 99 -56.80 -7.11 -16.65
C ILE A 99 -56.09 -8.14 -17.55
N LYS A 100 -56.78 -8.68 -18.56
CA LYS A 100 -56.19 -9.60 -19.55
C LYS A 100 -55.00 -8.97 -20.27
N ASP A 101 -55.12 -7.72 -20.71
CA ASP A 101 -54.09 -7.04 -21.49
C ASP A 101 -52.82 -6.88 -20.65
N ILE A 102 -52.93 -6.44 -19.38
CA ILE A 102 -51.77 -6.38 -18.47
C ILE A 102 -51.15 -7.76 -18.26
N MET A 103 -51.95 -8.77 -17.95
CA MET A 103 -51.46 -10.14 -17.73
C MET A 103 -50.74 -10.70 -18.96
N THR A 104 -51.22 -10.37 -20.16
CA THR A 104 -50.64 -10.83 -21.43
C THR A 104 -49.32 -10.12 -21.70
N THR A 105 -49.27 -8.80 -21.52
CA THR A 105 -48.05 -8.01 -21.74
C THR A 105 -46.95 -8.36 -20.75
N LEU A 106 -47.29 -8.69 -19.51
CA LEU A 106 -46.35 -9.05 -18.44
C LEU A 106 -46.16 -10.56 -18.26
N LYS A 107 -46.59 -11.39 -19.22
CA LYS A 107 -46.53 -12.86 -19.09
C LYS A 107 -45.11 -13.42 -18.91
N ASN A 108 -44.10 -12.74 -19.45
CA ASN A 108 -42.69 -13.20 -19.42
C ASN A 108 -41.82 -12.41 -18.42
N THR A 109 -42.42 -11.77 -17.42
CA THR A 109 -41.71 -11.01 -16.37
C THR A 109 -41.78 -11.73 -15.02
N SER A 110 -41.26 -11.12 -13.94
CA SER A 110 -41.29 -11.65 -12.56
C SER A 110 -42.68 -11.59 -11.89
N PHE A 111 -43.74 -11.28 -12.65
CA PHE A 111 -45.07 -11.04 -12.13
C PHE A 111 -45.91 -12.31 -12.04
N GLU A 112 -46.50 -12.53 -10.88
CA GLU A 112 -47.57 -13.50 -10.65
C GLU A 112 -48.85 -12.74 -10.31
N PHE A 113 -49.97 -13.16 -10.89
CA PHE A 113 -51.23 -12.41 -10.80
C PHE A 113 -52.29 -13.16 -10.00
N ALA A 114 -53.14 -12.40 -9.31
CA ALA A 114 -54.42 -12.83 -8.77
C ALA A 114 -55.49 -11.78 -9.08
N ALA A 115 -56.77 -12.17 -9.09
CA ALA A 115 -57.86 -11.22 -9.26
C ALA A 115 -59.02 -11.49 -8.30
N VAL A 116 -59.58 -10.42 -7.77
CA VAL A 116 -60.67 -10.41 -6.79
C VAL A 116 -61.71 -9.39 -7.26
N GLN A 117 -62.95 -9.85 -7.44
CA GLN A 117 -64.08 -8.96 -7.70
C GLN A 117 -64.71 -8.54 -6.37
N PHE A 118 -65.10 -7.28 -6.26
CA PHE A 118 -65.81 -6.79 -5.08
C PHE A 118 -67.05 -5.95 -5.44
N SER A 119 -68.08 -6.07 -4.59
CA SER A 119 -69.27 -5.25 -4.57
C SER A 119 -69.78 -5.16 -3.11
N SER A 120 -71.02 -5.58 -2.78
CA SER A 120 -71.41 -5.78 -1.37
C SER A 120 -70.65 -6.94 -0.72
N ASN A 121 -70.44 -7.98 -1.53
CA ASN A 121 -69.64 -9.16 -1.24
C ASN A 121 -68.32 -9.13 -2.01
N THR A 122 -67.36 -9.95 -1.59
CA THR A 122 -66.03 -10.05 -2.21
C THR A 122 -65.73 -11.51 -2.47
N ARG A 123 -65.23 -11.84 -3.67
CA ARG A 123 -64.81 -13.22 -3.97
C ARG A 123 -63.56 -13.24 -4.85
N THR A 124 -62.74 -14.27 -4.63
CA THR A 124 -61.59 -14.56 -5.47
C THR A 124 -62.05 -15.09 -6.82
N VAL A 125 -61.61 -14.44 -7.90
CA VAL A 125 -61.84 -14.90 -9.27
C VAL A 125 -60.80 -15.94 -9.64
N PHE A 126 -59.53 -15.63 -9.39
CA PHE A 126 -58.41 -16.56 -9.46
C PHE A 126 -57.29 -16.13 -8.51
N ASN A 127 -56.53 -17.11 -7.99
CA ASN A 127 -55.37 -16.87 -7.12
C ASN A 127 -54.04 -17.11 -7.88
N PHE A 128 -52.90 -16.98 -7.18
CA PHE A 128 -51.59 -17.13 -7.81
C PHE A 128 -51.34 -18.58 -8.30
N ASN A 129 -51.92 -19.59 -7.62
CA ASN A 129 -51.84 -20.98 -8.08
C ASN A 129 -52.60 -21.19 -9.39
N ASP A 130 -53.78 -20.56 -9.54
CA ASP A 130 -54.56 -20.61 -10.78
C ASP A 130 -53.82 -19.95 -11.95
N TYR A 131 -53.10 -18.85 -11.68
CA TYR A 131 -52.23 -18.20 -12.64
C TYR A 131 -51.06 -19.11 -13.06
N LYS A 132 -50.36 -19.71 -12.09
CA LYS A 132 -49.27 -20.68 -12.33
C LYS A 132 -49.75 -21.91 -13.10
N ALA A 133 -50.98 -22.35 -12.88
CA ALA A 133 -51.62 -23.45 -13.59
C ALA A 133 -52.17 -23.07 -14.98
N GLY A 134 -52.15 -21.79 -15.37
CA GLY A 134 -52.63 -21.31 -16.66
C GLY A 134 -54.17 -21.21 -16.79
N THR A 135 -54.92 -21.36 -15.70
CA THR A 135 -56.41 -21.33 -15.69
C THR A 135 -57.01 -19.96 -15.40
N ALA A 136 -56.18 -18.97 -15.06
CA ALA A 136 -56.64 -17.64 -14.61
C ALA A 136 -57.48 -16.88 -15.64
N LEU A 137 -57.13 -16.92 -16.93
CA LEU A 137 -57.87 -16.19 -17.97
C LEU A 137 -59.28 -16.76 -18.19
N ASP A 138 -59.44 -18.08 -18.14
CA ASP A 138 -60.75 -18.72 -18.27
C ASP A 138 -61.65 -18.37 -17.09
N LYS A 139 -61.10 -18.39 -15.87
CA LYS A 139 -61.82 -17.95 -14.66
C LYS A 139 -62.21 -16.48 -14.74
N LEU A 140 -61.34 -15.61 -15.24
CA LEU A 140 -61.63 -14.20 -15.42
C LEU A 140 -62.81 -13.99 -16.38
N TRP A 141 -62.83 -14.66 -17.53
CA TRP A 141 -63.91 -14.49 -18.51
C TRP A 141 -65.25 -15.03 -18.04
N ASN A 142 -65.25 -16.14 -17.29
CA ASN A 142 -66.44 -16.74 -16.70
C ASN A 142 -66.99 -15.97 -15.49
N GLU A 143 -66.25 -14.97 -14.99
CA GLU A 143 -66.66 -14.20 -13.83
C GLU A 143 -67.91 -13.36 -14.14
N GLN A 144 -68.92 -13.51 -13.27
CA GLN A 144 -70.20 -12.82 -13.38
C GLN A 144 -70.19 -11.48 -12.63
N HIS A 145 -70.80 -10.45 -13.22
CA HIS A 145 -70.95 -9.13 -12.61
C HIS A 145 -71.88 -9.17 -11.39
N MET A 146 -71.41 -8.70 -10.23
CA MET A 146 -72.19 -8.72 -8.98
C MET A 146 -73.35 -7.71 -8.93
N SER A 147 -73.14 -6.51 -9.47
CA SER A 147 -74.12 -5.43 -9.61
C SER A 147 -74.79 -4.95 -8.31
N GLU A 148 -74.05 -4.82 -7.20
CA GLU A 148 -74.57 -4.29 -5.92
C GLU A 148 -73.80 -3.04 -5.42
N LEU A 149 -73.42 -2.97 -4.13
CA LEU A 149 -72.71 -1.82 -3.51
C LEU A 149 -71.21 -1.80 -3.84
N THR A 150 -70.46 -0.82 -3.32
CA THR A 150 -69.01 -0.65 -3.55
C THR A 150 -68.24 -0.72 -2.20
N ASN A 151 -68.20 -1.89 -1.54
CA ASN A 151 -67.54 -2.04 -0.23
C ASN A 151 -66.02 -2.23 -0.37
N THR A 152 -65.31 -1.12 -0.60
CA THR A 152 -63.88 -1.10 -0.92
C THR A 152 -62.96 -1.49 0.24
N HIS A 153 -63.24 -1.05 1.48
CA HIS A 153 -62.36 -1.35 2.62
C HIS A 153 -62.45 -2.84 3.01
N LYS A 154 -63.67 -3.39 3.00
CA LYS A 154 -63.91 -4.83 3.16
C LYS A 154 -63.18 -5.65 2.09
N ALA A 155 -63.12 -5.14 0.87
CA ALA A 155 -62.44 -5.80 -0.25
C ALA A 155 -60.91 -5.82 -0.08
N ILE A 156 -60.30 -4.70 0.34
CA ILE A 156 -58.86 -4.64 0.65
C ILE A 156 -58.53 -5.61 1.79
N GLN A 157 -59.34 -5.62 2.84
CA GLN A 157 -59.19 -6.56 3.95
C GLN A 157 -59.28 -8.03 3.48
N PHE A 158 -60.20 -8.34 2.58
CA PHE A 158 -60.33 -9.69 2.01
C PHE A 158 -59.07 -10.12 1.27
N VAL A 159 -58.45 -9.23 0.48
CA VAL A 159 -57.19 -9.51 -0.23
C VAL A 159 -56.05 -9.81 0.76
N LEU A 160 -55.96 -9.05 1.84
CA LEU A 160 -54.97 -9.32 2.90
C LEU A 160 -55.14 -10.74 3.45
N ASP A 161 -56.34 -11.07 3.93
CA ASP A 161 -56.59 -12.31 4.67
C ASP A 161 -56.59 -13.55 3.76
N ASN A 162 -57.15 -13.45 2.55
CA ASN A 162 -57.44 -14.62 1.71
C ASN A 162 -56.49 -14.81 0.54
N ILE A 163 -55.70 -13.79 0.17
CA ILE A 163 -54.76 -13.86 -0.95
C ILE A 163 -53.31 -13.76 -0.46
N PHE A 164 -52.95 -12.74 0.31
CA PHE A 164 -51.55 -12.55 0.73
C PHE A 164 -51.16 -13.33 2.00
N GLU A 165 -52.10 -13.54 2.91
CA GLU A 165 -51.84 -14.24 4.18
C GLU A 165 -52.28 -15.70 4.16
N ASN A 166 -53.07 -16.10 3.16
CA ASN A 166 -53.47 -17.48 2.97
C ASN A 166 -52.40 -18.27 2.19
N PRO A 167 -51.69 -19.23 2.81
CA PRO A 167 -50.67 -20.02 2.12
C PRO A 167 -51.22 -20.80 0.92
N THR A 168 -52.51 -21.17 0.93
CA THR A 168 -53.13 -21.93 -0.16
C THR A 168 -53.42 -21.09 -1.41
N ALA A 169 -53.30 -19.76 -1.31
CA ALA A 169 -53.50 -18.86 -2.45
C ALA A 169 -52.27 -18.76 -3.37
N GLY A 170 -51.12 -19.31 -2.95
CA GLY A 170 -49.92 -19.42 -3.79
C GLY A 170 -49.03 -18.19 -3.84
N ALA A 171 -49.23 -17.24 -2.91
CA ALA A 171 -48.38 -16.05 -2.79
C ALA A 171 -46.99 -16.44 -2.30
N THR A 172 -45.96 -15.90 -2.95
CA THR A 172 -44.56 -16.11 -2.59
C THR A 172 -44.23 -15.26 -1.35
N PRO A 173 -43.66 -15.84 -0.27
CA PRO A 173 -43.42 -15.11 0.98
C PRO A 173 -42.58 -13.83 0.85
N ASP A 174 -41.50 -13.90 0.07
CA ASP A 174 -40.52 -12.81 -0.12
C ASP A 174 -40.82 -11.92 -1.35
N ALA A 175 -41.98 -12.12 -2.01
CA ALA A 175 -42.36 -11.33 -3.16
C ALA A 175 -42.84 -9.93 -2.77
N THR A 176 -42.60 -8.96 -3.65
CA THR A 176 -43.21 -7.62 -3.55
C THR A 176 -44.72 -7.75 -3.76
N LYS A 177 -45.51 -7.24 -2.81
CA LYS A 177 -46.98 -7.39 -2.83
C LYS A 177 -47.63 -6.10 -3.32
N VAL A 178 -48.43 -6.21 -4.38
CA VAL A 178 -49.07 -5.06 -5.03
C VAL A 178 -50.58 -5.29 -5.16
N ILE A 179 -51.37 -4.28 -4.82
CA ILE A 179 -52.82 -4.23 -5.07
C ILE A 179 -53.10 -3.15 -6.09
N VAL A 180 -53.87 -3.49 -7.11
CA VAL A 180 -54.36 -2.56 -8.13
C VAL A 180 -55.88 -2.50 -8.00
N LEU A 181 -56.37 -1.44 -7.37
CA LEU A 181 -57.80 -1.20 -7.19
C LEU A 181 -58.35 -0.52 -8.45
N ILE A 182 -59.36 -1.08 -9.08
CA ILE A 182 -60.07 -0.47 -10.23
C ILE A 182 -61.53 -0.28 -9.83
N THR A 183 -62.02 0.96 -9.77
CA THR A 183 -63.38 1.27 -9.30
C THR A 183 -63.99 2.48 -10.00
N ASP A 184 -65.30 2.45 -10.23
CA ASP A 184 -66.06 3.60 -10.77
C ASP A 184 -66.92 4.31 -9.72
N GLY A 185 -66.81 3.89 -8.45
CA GLY A 185 -67.57 4.40 -7.33
C GLY A 185 -66.70 4.80 -6.13
N ASN A 186 -67.28 5.63 -5.25
CA ASN A 186 -66.67 5.91 -3.95
C ASN A 186 -66.93 4.73 -2.99
N PRO A 187 -66.03 4.47 -2.02
CA PRO A 187 -66.27 3.46 -1.00
C PRO A 187 -67.62 3.70 -0.30
N SER A 188 -68.46 2.67 -0.31
CA SER A 188 -69.76 2.64 0.38
C SER A 188 -69.64 2.23 1.85
N ASP A 189 -68.46 1.76 2.26
CA ASP A 189 -68.13 1.31 3.60
C ASP A 189 -67.08 2.21 4.29
N THR A 190 -66.85 1.93 5.57
CA THR A 190 -65.86 2.62 6.41
C THR A 190 -64.76 1.65 6.82
N ASP A 191 -63.53 2.13 6.96
CA ASP A 191 -62.39 1.28 7.37
C ASP A 191 -62.46 0.90 8.85
N ARG A 192 -63.28 -0.09 9.19
CA ARG A 192 -63.47 -0.52 10.59
C ARG A 192 -62.36 -1.43 11.13
N LYS A 193 -61.47 -1.92 10.26
CA LYS A 193 -60.41 -2.89 10.59
C LYS A 193 -59.01 -2.37 10.27
N ASP A 194 -58.86 -1.05 10.07
CA ASP A 194 -57.60 -0.40 9.74
C ASP A 194 -56.87 -1.07 8.55
N SER A 195 -57.62 -1.48 7.53
CA SER A 195 -57.12 -2.26 6.38
C SER A 195 -55.98 -1.54 5.65
N ILE A 196 -56.06 -0.21 5.54
CA ILE A 196 -55.02 0.63 4.92
C ILE A 196 -53.75 0.66 5.79
N LYS A 197 -53.91 0.83 7.10
CA LYS A 197 -52.78 0.82 8.04
C LYS A 197 -52.07 -0.54 8.02
N ARG A 198 -52.83 -1.64 8.08
CA ARG A 198 -52.28 -3.00 8.05
C ARG A 198 -51.57 -3.31 6.73
N SER A 199 -52.07 -2.82 5.59
CA SER A 199 -51.33 -2.99 4.34
C SER A 199 -50.05 -2.15 4.28
N ASN A 200 -50.00 -0.98 4.92
CA ASN A 200 -48.75 -0.21 5.06
C ASN A 200 -47.72 -0.95 5.93
N GLU A 201 -48.13 -1.47 7.09
CA GLU A 201 -47.26 -2.23 8.00
C GLU A 201 -46.69 -3.50 7.34
N LYS A 202 -47.42 -4.07 6.37
CA LYS A 202 -46.99 -5.24 5.60
C LYS A 202 -46.28 -4.88 4.28
N ASN A 203 -45.94 -3.62 4.06
CA ASN A 203 -45.29 -3.11 2.85
C ASN A 203 -46.02 -3.50 1.55
N ILE A 204 -47.36 -3.51 1.58
CA ILE A 204 -48.18 -3.81 0.40
C ILE A 204 -48.45 -2.50 -0.34
N PHE A 205 -47.93 -2.42 -1.55
CA PHE A 205 -48.10 -1.25 -2.41
C PHE A 205 -49.50 -1.24 -3.03
N ARG A 206 -50.20 -0.11 -2.97
CA ARG A 206 -51.57 0.05 -3.45
C ARG A 206 -51.64 1.14 -4.51
N LEU A 207 -52.05 0.75 -5.70
CA LEU A 207 -52.33 1.65 -6.81
C LEU A 207 -53.83 1.71 -7.05
N ILE A 208 -54.38 2.92 -7.19
CA ILE A 208 -55.82 3.13 -7.32
C ILE A 208 -56.14 3.71 -8.70
N ILE A 209 -57.09 3.11 -9.40
CA ILE A 209 -57.60 3.55 -10.71
C ILE A 209 -59.09 3.84 -10.54
N GLY A 210 -59.41 5.14 -10.50
CA GLY A 210 -60.76 5.65 -10.47
C GLY A 210 -61.30 5.91 -11.88
N VAL A 211 -62.48 5.40 -12.19
CA VAL A 211 -63.13 5.54 -13.50
C VAL A 211 -64.38 6.40 -13.40
N LYS A 212 -64.71 7.17 -14.44
CA LYS A 212 -65.86 8.08 -14.51
C LYS A 212 -65.82 9.17 -13.42
N ASN A 213 -66.90 9.35 -12.66
CA ASN A 213 -67.08 10.46 -11.73
C ASN A 213 -66.94 9.97 -10.29
N VAL A 214 -65.70 10.01 -9.79
CA VAL A 214 -65.30 9.56 -8.44
C VAL A 214 -64.66 10.69 -7.66
N ASP A 215 -64.76 10.66 -6.34
CA ASP A 215 -64.10 11.63 -5.47
C ASP A 215 -62.62 11.25 -5.34
N ILE A 216 -61.78 11.95 -6.10
CA ILE A 216 -60.34 11.69 -6.17
C ILE A 216 -59.69 11.77 -4.77
N LYS A 217 -60.17 12.66 -3.88
CA LYS A 217 -59.60 12.77 -2.52
C LYS A 217 -59.87 11.53 -1.68
N LYS A 218 -61.06 10.93 -1.84
CA LYS A 218 -61.39 9.65 -1.17
C LYS A 218 -60.57 8.51 -1.72
N LEU A 219 -60.39 8.42 -3.04
CA LEU A 219 -59.56 7.39 -3.64
C LEU A 219 -58.07 7.54 -3.30
N GLN A 220 -57.56 8.77 -3.24
CA GLN A 220 -56.19 9.07 -2.80
C GLN A 220 -55.91 8.56 -1.39
N SER A 221 -56.91 8.54 -0.50
CA SER A 221 -56.74 8.00 0.85
C SER A 221 -56.47 6.49 0.88
N LEU A 222 -56.83 5.76 -0.18
CA LEU A 222 -56.62 4.32 -0.31
C LEU A 222 -55.26 3.96 -0.91
N ALA A 223 -54.64 4.87 -1.66
CA ALA A 223 -53.36 4.66 -2.33
C ALA A 223 -52.17 4.58 -1.36
N SER A 224 -51.04 4.06 -1.82
CA SER A 224 -49.74 4.22 -1.14
C SER A 224 -49.12 5.58 -1.45
N ASP A 225 -48.21 6.05 -0.58
CA ASP A 225 -47.51 7.32 -0.79
C ASP A 225 -46.53 7.25 -1.99
N PRO A 226 -46.33 8.34 -2.76
CA PRO A 226 -47.12 9.58 -2.75
C PRO A 226 -48.51 9.38 -3.39
N LYS A 227 -49.56 9.73 -2.63
CA LYS A 227 -50.97 9.40 -2.93
C LYS A 227 -51.45 9.99 -4.25
N GLU A 228 -51.03 11.21 -4.57
CA GLU A 228 -51.39 11.93 -5.78
C GLU A 228 -50.84 11.21 -7.01
N ASN A 229 -49.65 10.66 -6.90
CA ASN A 229 -49.03 9.93 -8.00
C ASN A 229 -49.65 8.55 -8.13
N ASN A 230 -50.00 7.88 -7.05
CA ASN A 230 -50.46 6.49 -7.07
C ASN A 230 -51.98 6.33 -7.24
N THR A 231 -52.67 7.43 -7.53
CA THR A 231 -54.09 7.46 -7.87
C THR A 231 -54.27 7.98 -9.29
N PHE A 232 -54.85 7.16 -10.15
CA PHE A 232 -55.16 7.51 -11.54
C PHE A 232 -56.65 7.76 -11.69
N HIS A 233 -56.99 8.78 -12.48
CA HIS A 233 -58.36 9.09 -12.83
C HIS A 233 -58.53 9.03 -14.34
N ILE A 234 -59.48 8.23 -14.81
CA ILE A 234 -59.83 8.09 -16.22
C ILE A 234 -61.31 8.37 -16.44
N LYS A 235 -61.61 9.04 -17.56
CA LYS A 235 -62.97 9.42 -17.92
C LYS A 235 -63.84 8.21 -18.27
N ASP A 236 -63.25 7.23 -18.94
CA ASP A 236 -63.89 5.99 -19.36
C ASP A 236 -62.85 4.86 -19.44
N TYR A 237 -63.35 3.64 -19.60
CA TYR A 237 -62.54 2.43 -19.65
C TYR A 237 -61.67 2.30 -20.92
N ASN A 238 -61.84 3.14 -21.96
CA ASN A 238 -60.92 3.18 -23.10
C ASN A 238 -59.60 3.89 -22.75
N GLY A 239 -59.64 4.80 -21.76
CA GLY A 239 -58.46 5.49 -21.22
C GLY A 239 -57.48 4.59 -20.47
N LEU A 240 -57.85 3.33 -20.19
CA LEU A 240 -57.00 2.33 -19.54
C LEU A 240 -55.76 1.96 -20.37
N SER A 241 -55.85 2.09 -21.70
CA SER A 241 -54.72 1.84 -22.63
C SER A 241 -53.52 2.77 -22.37
N GLY A 242 -53.75 4.06 -22.09
CA GLY A 242 -52.69 5.02 -21.74
C GLY A 242 -52.17 4.87 -20.29
N ILE A 243 -52.96 4.24 -19.42
CA ILE A 243 -52.50 3.85 -18.06
C ILE A 243 -51.50 2.71 -18.17
N LEU A 244 -51.69 1.73 -19.06
CA LEU A 244 -50.81 0.57 -19.22
C LEU A 244 -49.32 0.93 -19.38
N GLU A 245 -48.98 1.91 -20.23
CA GLU A 245 -47.58 2.35 -20.42
C GLU A 245 -46.99 3.05 -19.18
N ASN A 246 -47.78 3.87 -18.48
CA ASN A 246 -47.36 4.54 -17.24
C ASN A 246 -47.30 3.58 -16.05
N PHE A 247 -48.20 2.60 -16.03
CA PHE A 247 -48.31 1.55 -15.05
C PHE A 247 -47.10 0.62 -15.11
N GLN A 248 -46.65 0.24 -16.31
CA GLN A 248 -45.39 -0.48 -16.52
C GLN A 248 -44.19 0.28 -15.93
N LYS A 249 -43.96 1.53 -16.36
CA LYS A 249 -42.83 2.34 -15.85
C LYS A 249 -42.86 2.46 -14.32
N ARG A 250 -44.04 2.61 -13.73
CA ARG A 250 -44.17 2.76 -12.28
C ARG A 250 -43.97 1.47 -11.53
N ILE A 251 -44.49 0.37 -12.03
CA ILE A 251 -44.30 -0.94 -11.41
C ILE A 251 -42.84 -1.38 -11.49
N PHE A 252 -42.16 -1.18 -12.62
CA PHE A 252 -40.70 -1.38 -12.70
C PHE A 252 -39.94 -0.41 -11.78
N ASN A 253 -40.45 0.82 -11.59
CA ASN A 253 -39.92 1.74 -10.58
C ASN A 253 -40.31 1.38 -9.14
N ILE A 254 -41.22 0.43 -8.85
CA ILE A 254 -41.41 -0.08 -7.47
C ILE A 254 -40.24 -1.00 -7.10
N GLU A 255 -39.66 -1.70 -8.08
CA GLU A 255 -38.42 -2.45 -7.93
C GLU A 255 -37.20 -1.52 -7.85
N GLY A 256 -37.25 -0.35 -8.52
CA GLY A 256 -36.15 0.62 -8.63
C GLY A 256 -36.26 1.97 -7.90
N SER A 257 -37.34 2.28 -7.16
CA SER A 257 -37.51 3.58 -6.49
C SER A 257 -37.50 3.48 -4.96
N LYS A 258 -36.32 3.81 -4.42
CA LYS A 258 -36.08 4.83 -3.39
C LYS A 258 -37.06 4.82 -2.22
N THR A 259 -36.76 4.00 -1.21
CA THR A 259 -36.67 4.47 0.18
C THR A 259 -36.02 3.43 1.10
N ASN A 260 -36.10 2.12 0.80
CA ASN A 260 -35.55 1.08 1.69
C ASN A 260 -34.50 0.13 1.05
N GLN A 261 -34.20 0.22 -0.25
CA GLN A 261 -33.17 -0.64 -0.88
C GLN A 261 -31.74 -0.11 -0.73
N SER A 262 -31.56 1.15 -0.32
CA SER A 262 -30.24 1.75 -0.12
C SER A 262 -29.62 1.44 1.25
N GLU A 263 -30.32 0.74 2.14
CA GLU A 263 -29.84 0.62 3.53
C GLU A 263 -28.78 -0.46 3.73
N ASN A 264 -28.73 -1.52 2.91
CA ASN A 264 -27.77 -2.62 3.04
C ASN A 264 -27.33 -3.19 1.68
N LEU A 265 -26.37 -2.53 1.02
CA LEU A 265 -25.68 -3.09 -0.14
C LEU A 265 -24.66 -4.11 0.37
N THR A 266 -24.73 -5.35 -0.09
CA THR A 266 -23.81 -6.41 0.34
C THR A 266 -22.73 -6.66 -0.71
N LYS A 267 -23.15 -6.96 -1.95
CA LYS A 267 -22.29 -7.43 -3.04
C LYS A 267 -22.50 -6.70 -4.37
N GLU A 268 -23.61 -5.97 -4.48
CA GLU A 268 -24.05 -5.23 -5.67
C GLU A 268 -22.98 -4.26 -6.17
N MET A 269 -22.21 -3.67 -5.26
CA MET A 269 -21.14 -2.71 -5.55
C MET A 269 -19.77 -3.23 -5.13
N SER A 270 -19.59 -4.55 -4.97
CA SER A 270 -18.41 -5.13 -4.28
C SER A 270 -17.06 -4.69 -4.84
N GLN A 271 -16.93 -4.59 -6.17
CA GLN A 271 -15.68 -4.25 -6.84
C GLN A 271 -14.48 -5.14 -6.41
N THR A 272 -14.73 -6.43 -6.19
CA THR A 272 -13.74 -7.40 -5.71
C THR A 272 -12.58 -7.61 -6.70
N GLY A 273 -11.36 -7.38 -6.24
CA GLY A 273 -10.17 -7.30 -7.10
C GLY A 273 -9.76 -5.86 -7.39
N PHE A 274 -10.28 -4.89 -6.62
CA PHE A 274 -9.78 -3.51 -6.60
C PHE A 274 -8.30 -3.45 -6.24
N SER A 275 -7.90 -4.25 -5.25
CA SER A 275 -6.53 -4.59 -4.95
C SER A 275 -6.38 -6.11 -4.90
N ALA A 276 -5.15 -6.60 -5.05
CA ALA A 276 -4.92 -8.03 -5.09
C ALA A 276 -3.48 -8.37 -4.71
N VAL A 277 -3.30 -9.52 -4.07
CA VAL A 277 -1.99 -10.07 -3.71
C VAL A 277 -2.04 -11.60 -3.77
N TYR A 278 -0.99 -12.20 -4.30
CA TYR A 278 -0.85 -13.64 -4.39
C TYR A 278 0.28 -14.12 -3.49
N TYR A 279 -0.02 -15.05 -2.59
CA TYR A 279 0.94 -15.59 -1.63
C TYR A 279 0.68 -17.09 -1.41
N LYS A 280 1.71 -17.92 -1.58
CA LYS A 280 1.68 -19.39 -1.34
C LYS A 280 0.43 -20.10 -1.88
N ASN A 281 0.10 -19.89 -3.15
CA ASN A 281 -1.05 -20.49 -3.82
C ASN A 281 -2.44 -19.98 -3.39
N THR A 282 -2.46 -18.88 -2.64
CA THR A 282 -3.68 -18.18 -2.24
C THR A 282 -3.68 -16.79 -2.86
N LEU A 283 -4.78 -16.46 -3.53
CA LEU A 283 -5.06 -15.12 -4.04
C LEU A 283 -5.98 -14.41 -3.05
N VAL A 284 -5.59 -13.22 -2.62
CA VAL A 284 -6.40 -12.36 -1.75
C VAL A 284 -6.80 -11.13 -2.55
N LEU A 285 -8.10 -10.86 -2.59
CA LEU A 285 -8.70 -9.77 -3.37
C LEU A 285 -9.38 -8.76 -2.43
N GLY A 286 -9.05 -7.48 -2.59
CA GLY A 286 -9.75 -6.40 -1.90
C GLY A 286 -11.08 -6.06 -2.57
N SER A 287 -12.12 -5.87 -1.77
CA SER A 287 -13.50 -5.64 -2.20
C SER A 287 -14.06 -4.39 -1.53
N VAL A 288 -13.73 -3.23 -2.10
CA VAL A 288 -13.93 -1.92 -1.45
C VAL A 288 -15.40 -1.54 -1.26
N GLY A 289 -16.29 -1.99 -2.14
CA GLY A 289 -17.70 -1.59 -2.10
C GLY A 289 -18.63 -2.59 -1.43
N SER A 290 -18.07 -3.70 -0.93
CA SER A 290 -18.84 -4.68 -0.15
C SER A 290 -19.35 -4.09 1.16
N ASN A 291 -20.54 -4.54 1.59
CA ASN A 291 -21.14 -4.18 2.88
C ASN A 291 -21.27 -2.65 3.08
N ASN A 292 -21.94 -1.96 2.16
CA ASN A 292 -22.10 -0.50 2.09
C ASN A 292 -20.75 0.23 2.13
N TRP A 293 -19.82 -0.17 1.25
CA TRP A 293 -18.49 0.41 1.16
C TRP A 293 -17.66 0.35 2.46
N ARG A 294 -18.07 -0.46 3.45
CA ARG A 294 -17.20 -0.84 4.57
C ARG A 294 -15.96 -1.53 4.03
N GLY A 295 -16.18 -2.43 3.07
CA GLY A 295 -15.16 -3.21 2.39
C GLY A 295 -14.84 -4.55 3.08
N SER A 296 -14.18 -5.43 2.34
CA SER A 296 -13.75 -6.76 2.80
C SER A 296 -12.56 -7.26 1.97
N LEU A 297 -11.94 -8.36 2.41
CA LEU A 297 -11.02 -9.15 1.59
C LEU A 297 -11.68 -10.50 1.26
N TYR A 298 -11.39 -11.03 0.08
CA TYR A 298 -11.80 -12.38 -0.33
C TYR A 298 -10.56 -13.22 -0.60
N GLU A 299 -10.45 -14.33 0.12
CA GLU A 299 -9.39 -15.32 -0.03
C GLU A 299 -9.88 -16.46 -0.95
N THR A 300 -9.07 -16.81 -1.95
CA THR A 300 -9.36 -17.90 -2.89
C THR A 300 -8.11 -18.75 -3.16
N VAL A 301 -8.27 -20.08 -3.12
CA VAL A 301 -7.23 -21.09 -3.34
C VAL A 301 -7.39 -21.65 -4.76
N GLY A 302 -7.22 -20.76 -5.75
CA GLY A 302 -7.40 -21.05 -7.16
C GLY A 302 -8.75 -20.58 -7.74
N PRO A 303 -8.93 -20.60 -9.07
CA PRO A 303 -10.04 -19.90 -9.74
C PRO A 303 -11.42 -20.54 -9.55
N LYS A 304 -11.49 -21.73 -8.90
CA LYS A 304 -12.73 -22.51 -8.70
C LYS A 304 -12.97 -22.91 -7.25
N SER A 305 -12.16 -22.44 -6.30
CA SER A 305 -12.36 -22.72 -4.88
C SER A 305 -13.44 -21.82 -4.28
N GLU A 306 -14.05 -22.28 -3.18
CA GLU A 306 -14.94 -21.43 -2.38
C GLU A 306 -14.20 -20.18 -1.88
N GLU A 307 -14.86 -19.05 -2.01
CA GLU A 307 -14.33 -17.76 -1.57
C GLU A 307 -14.58 -17.57 -0.08
N ARG A 308 -13.55 -17.19 0.65
CA ARG A 308 -13.64 -16.91 2.07
C ARG A 308 -13.56 -15.42 2.32
N GLU A 309 -14.65 -14.85 2.81
CA GLU A 309 -14.71 -13.43 3.18
C GLU A 309 -14.00 -13.16 4.50
N ILE A 310 -13.18 -12.12 4.52
CA ILE A 310 -12.48 -11.59 5.68
C ILE A 310 -12.95 -10.16 5.87
N GLN A 311 -13.57 -9.90 7.02
CA GLN A 311 -14.17 -8.61 7.33
C GLN A 311 -13.94 -8.24 8.79
N ASP A 312 -14.01 -6.93 9.06
CA ASP A 312 -14.17 -6.39 10.41
C ASP A 312 -15.58 -5.76 10.51
N PRO A 313 -16.54 -6.42 11.16
CA PRO A 313 -17.89 -5.89 11.34
C PRO A 313 -17.95 -4.58 12.13
N THR A 314 -16.91 -4.27 12.90
CA THR A 314 -16.84 -3.06 13.73
C THR A 314 -16.38 -1.83 12.95
N LEU A 315 -15.86 -2.03 11.73
CA LEU A 315 -15.44 -0.94 10.86
C LEU A 315 -16.65 -0.15 10.36
N ASP A 316 -16.53 1.18 10.30
CA ASP A 316 -17.59 2.04 9.80
C ASP A 316 -17.90 1.78 8.33
N ARG A 317 -19.13 2.09 7.93
CA ARG A 317 -19.52 2.13 6.51
C ARG A 317 -18.67 3.17 5.77
N ASP A 318 -18.57 3.03 4.45
CA ASP A 318 -17.80 3.96 3.59
C ASP A 318 -16.30 4.07 3.90
N SER A 319 -15.73 3.04 4.55
CA SER A 319 -14.32 2.98 4.96
C SER A 319 -13.35 2.54 3.85
N TYR A 320 -13.85 1.82 2.84
CA TYR A 320 -13.08 1.23 1.73
C TYR A 320 -11.99 0.24 2.17
N MET A 321 -12.27 -0.63 3.15
CA MET A 321 -11.36 -1.74 3.44
C MET A 321 -11.13 -2.60 2.19
N GLY A 322 -9.89 -3.01 1.95
CA GLY A 322 -9.51 -3.69 0.71
C GLY A 322 -9.08 -2.73 -0.41
N TYR A 323 -8.94 -1.43 -0.15
CA TYR A 323 -8.40 -0.49 -1.13
C TYR A 323 -6.96 -0.83 -1.50
N SER A 324 -6.18 -1.23 -0.50
CA SER A 324 -4.83 -1.78 -0.64
C SER A 324 -4.73 -3.05 0.19
N VAL A 325 -3.87 -3.97 -0.24
CA VAL A 325 -3.63 -5.24 0.45
C VAL A 325 -2.14 -5.59 0.36
N ALA A 326 -1.58 -6.05 1.47
CA ALA A 326 -0.23 -6.60 1.54
C ALA A 326 -0.20 -7.84 2.42
N VAL A 327 0.75 -8.74 2.20
CA VAL A 327 0.89 -9.99 2.96
C VAL A 327 2.23 -9.97 3.70
N GLY A 328 2.21 -10.42 4.94
CA GLY A 328 3.44 -10.64 5.68
C GLY A 328 3.39 -11.89 6.53
N ASN A 329 4.52 -12.21 7.13
CA ASN A 329 4.69 -13.37 7.98
C ASN A 329 5.42 -12.98 9.26
N LYS A 330 5.02 -13.50 10.40
CA LYS A 330 5.74 -13.26 11.66
C LYS A 330 5.75 -14.50 12.53
N ASN A 331 6.93 -15.05 12.77
CA ASN A 331 7.12 -16.31 13.50
C ASN A 331 6.24 -17.44 12.92
N LYS A 332 6.21 -17.55 11.58
CA LYS A 332 5.36 -18.49 10.81
C LYS A 332 3.85 -18.21 10.85
N ASN A 333 3.38 -17.13 11.47
CA ASN A 333 1.98 -16.72 11.40
C ASN A 333 1.76 -15.78 10.21
N LEU A 334 0.83 -16.14 9.35
CA LEU A 334 0.39 -15.32 8.22
C LEU A 334 -0.35 -14.07 8.72
N LEU A 335 -0.04 -12.94 8.09
CA LEU A 335 -0.66 -11.65 8.36
C LEU A 335 -1.15 -11.05 7.05
N TYR A 336 -2.40 -10.57 7.05
CA TYR A 336 -2.92 -9.73 5.97
C TYR A 336 -3.04 -8.30 6.47
N PHE A 337 -2.44 -7.38 5.74
CA PHE A 337 -2.56 -5.95 5.96
C PHE A 337 -3.54 -5.41 4.93
N THR A 338 -4.49 -4.59 5.35
CA THR A 338 -5.40 -3.94 4.43
C THR A 338 -5.68 -2.50 4.80
N GLY A 339 -5.67 -1.64 3.79
CA GLY A 339 -5.99 -0.23 3.93
C GLY A 339 -7.47 0.03 3.81
N ALA A 340 -7.97 0.89 4.69
CA ALA A 340 -9.29 1.48 4.69
C ALA A 340 -9.14 3.02 4.70
N PRO A 341 -8.68 3.62 3.58
CA PRO A 341 -8.21 5.00 3.56
C PRO A 341 -9.30 6.07 3.75
N ARG A 342 -10.57 5.67 3.76
CA ARG A 342 -11.71 6.55 4.05
C ARG A 342 -12.30 6.38 5.44
N SER A 343 -11.85 5.39 6.20
CA SER A 343 -12.34 5.16 7.56
C SER A 343 -12.16 6.41 8.42
N GLU A 344 -13.24 6.86 9.06
CA GLU A 344 -13.28 8.12 9.84
C GLU A 344 -12.74 9.35 9.09
N HIS A 345 -12.72 9.31 7.75
CA HIS A 345 -12.10 10.29 6.86
C HIS A 345 -10.59 10.53 7.05
N THR A 346 -9.94 9.91 8.02
CA THR A 346 -8.49 9.99 8.25
C THR A 346 -7.74 8.82 7.61
N GLY A 347 -8.39 7.65 7.55
CA GLY A 347 -7.86 6.39 7.05
C GLY A 347 -7.36 5.47 8.16
N LYS A 348 -7.50 4.16 7.97
CA LYS A 348 -7.00 3.12 8.88
C LYS A 348 -6.29 2.00 8.11
N VAL A 349 -5.42 1.27 8.80
CA VAL A 349 -4.86 -0.01 8.33
C VAL A 349 -5.21 -1.09 9.34
N LEU A 350 -5.85 -2.16 8.86
CA LEU A 350 -6.19 -3.32 9.67
C LEU A 350 -5.18 -4.44 9.43
N VAL A 351 -4.84 -5.15 10.50
CA VAL A 351 -3.95 -6.31 10.46
C VAL A 351 -4.74 -7.54 10.87
N PHE A 352 -4.93 -8.47 9.94
CA PHE A 352 -5.59 -9.75 10.20
C PHE A 352 -4.56 -10.83 10.46
N THR A 353 -4.93 -11.78 11.32
CA THR A 353 -4.18 -13.02 11.55
C THR A 353 -5.14 -14.19 11.64
N GLU A 354 -4.69 -15.38 11.25
CA GLU A 354 -5.52 -16.57 11.29
C GLU A 354 -5.40 -17.27 12.66
N ILE A 355 -6.54 -17.54 13.30
CA ILE A 355 -6.65 -18.27 14.56
C ILE A 355 -7.67 -19.37 14.39
N LYS A 356 -7.24 -20.64 14.49
CA LYS A 356 -8.12 -21.83 14.36
C LYS A 356 -9.03 -21.71 13.13
N THR A 357 -8.43 -21.50 11.96
CA THR A 357 -9.14 -21.35 10.67
C THR A 357 -10.16 -20.20 10.62
N ASN A 358 -10.00 -19.15 11.41
CA ASN A 358 -10.78 -17.90 11.30
C ASN A 358 -9.87 -16.68 11.32
N TRP A 359 -10.13 -15.72 10.45
CA TRP A 359 -9.41 -14.46 10.41
C TRP A 359 -9.95 -13.51 11.49
N LYS A 360 -9.04 -12.92 12.27
CA LYS A 360 -9.38 -11.92 13.29
C LYS A 360 -8.48 -10.70 13.16
N VAL A 361 -9.03 -9.54 13.48
CA VAL A 361 -8.27 -8.30 13.60
C VAL A 361 -7.33 -8.44 14.80
N LYS A 362 -6.03 -8.40 14.52
CA LYS A 362 -4.94 -8.42 15.50
C LYS A 362 -4.57 -7.03 15.97
N ALA A 363 -4.59 -6.06 15.07
CA ALA A 363 -4.26 -4.67 15.33
C ALA A 363 -4.93 -3.74 14.31
N THR A 364 -5.17 -2.50 14.74
CA THR A 364 -5.67 -1.42 13.90
C THR A 364 -4.77 -0.21 14.07
N ILE A 365 -4.33 0.39 12.97
CA ILE A 365 -3.45 1.55 12.93
C ILE A 365 -4.24 2.70 12.32
N ALA A 366 -4.40 3.80 13.05
CA ALA A 366 -5.18 4.96 12.61
C ALA A 366 -4.28 6.05 11.98
N GLY A 367 -4.78 6.71 10.94
CA GLY A 367 -4.16 7.87 10.32
C GLY A 367 -4.36 9.14 11.16
N GLU A 368 -3.41 10.07 11.07
CA GLU A 368 -3.38 11.29 11.89
C GLU A 368 -4.16 12.47 11.30
N GLN A 369 -4.37 12.50 9.98
CA GLN A 369 -4.90 13.67 9.28
C GLN A 369 -6.09 13.31 8.37
N ILE A 370 -7.16 14.09 8.50
CA ILE A 370 -8.35 13.99 7.65
C ILE A 370 -8.00 14.22 6.18
N GLY A 371 -8.52 13.40 5.29
CA GLY A 371 -8.29 13.50 3.85
C GLY A 371 -6.89 13.08 3.40
N SER A 372 -5.99 12.69 4.32
CA SER A 372 -4.62 12.28 3.97
C SER A 372 -4.56 10.96 3.18
N TYR A 373 -5.66 10.21 3.21
CA TYR A 373 -5.81 8.93 2.52
C TYR A 373 -4.82 7.88 3.07
N PHE A 374 -4.62 7.88 4.40
CA PHE A 374 -3.72 6.95 5.08
C PHE A 374 -4.15 5.50 4.87
N GLY A 375 -3.23 4.65 4.40
CA GLY A 375 -3.54 3.26 4.02
C GLY A 375 -3.86 3.10 2.54
N ALA A 376 -3.70 4.14 1.72
CA ALA A 376 -3.92 4.03 0.27
C ALA A 376 -2.95 3.07 -0.42
N GLU A 377 -1.74 2.95 0.12
CA GLU A 377 -0.68 2.08 -0.39
C GLU A 377 -0.02 1.36 0.79
N LEU A 378 0.25 0.06 0.62
CA LEU A 378 0.86 -0.78 1.65
C LEU A 378 2.00 -1.59 1.06
N CYS A 379 3.12 -1.63 1.78
CA CYS A 379 4.27 -2.44 1.41
C CYS A 379 4.85 -3.12 2.64
N SER A 380 4.80 -4.45 2.67
CA SER A 380 5.42 -5.29 3.70
C SER A 380 6.86 -5.60 3.32
N ILE A 381 7.78 -5.44 4.27
CA ILE A 381 9.21 -5.60 4.02
C ILE A 381 9.81 -6.55 5.06
N ASP A 382 10.44 -7.61 4.55
CA ASP A 382 11.41 -8.46 5.24
C ASP A 382 12.80 -7.91 4.88
N ILE A 383 13.38 -7.09 5.76
CA ILE A 383 14.50 -6.22 5.41
C ILE A 383 15.80 -7.01 5.28
N ASP A 384 15.97 -8.05 6.09
CA ASP A 384 17.18 -8.88 6.11
C ASP A 384 16.98 -10.28 5.50
N SER A 385 15.80 -10.51 4.92
CA SER A 385 15.43 -11.74 4.22
C SER A 385 15.49 -12.99 5.12
N ASP A 386 15.03 -12.87 6.36
CA ASP A 386 14.94 -13.95 7.35
C ASP A 386 13.62 -14.75 7.27
N GLY A 387 12.68 -14.32 6.42
CA GLY A 387 11.36 -14.91 6.23
C GLY A 387 10.26 -14.33 7.13
N ASN A 388 10.59 -13.34 7.96
CA ASN A 388 9.66 -12.54 8.75
C ASN A 388 9.55 -11.13 8.18
N THR A 389 8.33 -10.59 8.19
CA THR A 389 8.08 -9.19 7.89
C THR A 389 8.48 -8.34 9.09
N ASP A 390 9.55 -7.56 8.92
CA ASP A 390 10.07 -6.65 9.93
C ASP A 390 9.30 -5.34 9.98
N PHE A 391 9.00 -4.80 8.79
CA PHE A 391 8.43 -3.48 8.61
C PHE A 391 7.19 -3.49 7.71
N LEU A 392 6.26 -2.59 8.01
CA LEU A 392 5.13 -2.24 7.15
C LEU A 392 5.25 -0.75 6.80
N LEU A 393 5.33 -0.46 5.51
CA LEU A 393 5.24 0.90 5.00
C LEU A 393 3.81 1.21 4.62
N VAL A 394 3.34 2.39 5.03
CA VAL A 394 1.97 2.86 4.77
C VAL A 394 2.04 4.22 4.08
N GLY A 395 1.42 4.32 2.90
CA GLY A 395 1.28 5.57 2.17
C GLY A 395 0.06 6.39 2.63
N ALA A 396 0.26 7.70 2.76
CA ALA A 396 -0.78 8.72 2.88
C ALA A 396 -0.53 9.80 1.81
N PRO A 397 -0.79 9.50 0.53
CA PRO A 397 -0.38 10.34 -0.60
C PRO A 397 -1.08 11.70 -0.64
N LEU A 398 -2.21 11.86 0.04
CA LEU A 398 -2.93 13.14 0.11
C LEU A 398 -2.64 13.91 1.41
N PHE A 399 -1.70 13.43 2.23
CA PHE A 399 -1.24 14.17 3.39
C PHE A 399 -0.77 15.57 2.98
N HIS A 400 -1.17 16.58 3.75
CA HIS A 400 -0.90 17.96 3.42
C HIS A 400 -0.35 18.75 4.61
N GLN A 401 0.75 19.44 4.37
CA GLN A 401 1.32 20.48 5.22
C GLN A 401 1.85 21.60 4.30
N PRO A 402 2.06 22.83 4.80
CA PRO A 402 2.67 23.88 4.00
C PRO A 402 3.98 23.38 3.36
N GLN A 403 4.08 23.46 2.03
CA GLN A 403 5.23 22.98 1.23
C GLN A 403 5.47 21.46 1.23
N ARG A 404 4.57 20.67 1.83
CA ARG A 404 4.68 19.22 1.98
C ARG A 404 3.39 18.50 1.54
N GLU A 405 3.50 17.63 0.54
CA GLU A 405 2.38 16.82 0.01
C GLU A 405 2.75 15.34 -0.13
N GLY A 406 1.97 14.48 0.52
CA GLY A 406 2.18 13.03 0.58
C GLY A 406 3.18 12.62 1.65
N LYS A 407 2.91 11.53 2.36
CA LYS A 407 3.75 11.03 3.45
C LYS A 407 3.77 9.50 3.42
N ILE A 408 4.89 8.91 3.80
CA ILE A 408 4.98 7.48 4.11
C ILE A 408 5.29 7.32 5.59
N TYR A 409 4.76 6.26 6.17
CA TYR A 409 4.98 5.87 7.55
C TYR A 409 5.66 4.52 7.57
N VAL A 410 6.60 4.32 8.49
CA VAL A 410 7.30 3.05 8.67
C VAL A 410 6.92 2.48 10.01
N TYR A 411 6.34 1.28 10.04
CA TYR A 411 5.93 0.60 11.26
C TYR A 411 6.76 -0.64 11.50
N SER A 412 7.25 -0.82 12.73
CA SER A 412 7.84 -2.08 13.19
C SER A 412 6.99 -2.62 14.34
N SER A 413 6.49 -3.85 14.20
CA SER A 413 5.58 -4.45 15.20
C SER A 413 4.41 -3.52 15.57
N TYR A 414 3.84 -2.84 14.56
CA TYR A 414 2.73 -1.88 14.70
C TYR A 414 3.05 -0.60 15.50
N LYS A 415 4.32 -0.34 15.80
CA LYS A 415 4.78 0.93 16.36
C LYS A 415 5.48 1.74 15.28
N GLU A 416 5.07 3.01 15.14
CA GLU A 416 5.67 3.91 14.18
C GLU A 416 7.16 4.16 14.50
N LYS A 417 7.97 4.20 13.44
CA LYS A 417 9.42 4.48 13.45
C LYS A 417 9.79 5.70 12.61
N THR A 418 8.84 6.36 11.95
CA THR A 418 9.11 7.40 10.95
C THR A 418 9.91 8.59 11.48
N ASP A 419 10.87 9.09 10.70
CA ASP A 419 11.58 10.37 10.90
C ASP A 419 10.95 11.48 10.02
N GLN A 420 10.79 12.70 10.55
CA GLN A 420 10.09 13.85 9.92
C GLN A 420 10.83 14.47 8.71
N ARG A 421 11.87 13.83 8.19
CA ARG A 421 12.81 14.38 7.19
C ARG A 421 12.61 13.90 5.76
N LEU A 422 11.63 13.03 5.51
CA LEU A 422 11.36 12.52 4.15
C LEU A 422 10.84 13.65 3.22
N PRO A 423 11.25 13.67 1.93
CA PRO A 423 10.65 14.52 0.92
C PRO A 423 9.15 14.23 0.85
N SER A 424 8.36 15.28 0.74
CA SER A 424 6.91 15.20 0.74
C SER A 424 6.44 16.20 -0.30
N ARG A 425 6.38 15.83 -1.58
CA ARG A 425 5.85 16.68 -2.65
C ARG A 425 5.17 15.81 -3.69
N GLY A 426 4.10 16.32 -4.32
CA GLY A 426 3.54 15.69 -5.51
C GLY A 426 2.95 14.30 -5.25
N ARG A 427 2.20 14.16 -4.15
CA ARG A 427 1.62 12.90 -3.67
C ARG A 427 2.65 11.80 -3.39
N PHE A 428 3.75 12.16 -2.75
CA PHE A 428 4.76 11.20 -2.29
C PHE A 428 4.13 10.06 -1.48
N GLY A 429 4.47 8.82 -1.83
CA GLY A 429 3.86 7.62 -1.23
C GLY A 429 2.59 7.12 -1.95
N SER A 430 2.38 7.55 -3.19
CA SER A 430 1.31 7.00 -4.06
C SER A 430 1.60 5.58 -4.54
N SER A 431 2.86 5.19 -4.59
CA SER A 431 3.31 3.82 -4.87
C SER A 431 4.54 3.53 -4.01
N ILE A 432 4.63 2.33 -3.46
CA ILE A 432 5.74 1.89 -2.63
C ILE A 432 6.09 0.45 -3.02
N SER A 433 7.34 0.22 -3.41
CA SER A 433 7.80 -1.12 -3.79
C SER A 433 8.99 -1.53 -2.94
N SER A 434 8.91 -2.72 -2.34
CA SER A 434 10.09 -3.39 -1.76
C SER A 434 10.92 -3.89 -2.93
N LEU A 435 12.16 -3.44 -2.98
CA LEU A 435 13.16 -3.89 -3.92
C LEU A 435 14.00 -4.99 -3.28
N LEU A 436 14.80 -5.66 -4.08
CA LEU A 436 15.93 -6.43 -3.55
C LEU A 436 17.08 -5.46 -3.14
N ASP A 437 18.21 -6.02 -2.73
CA ASP A 437 19.39 -5.27 -2.30
C ASP A 437 20.11 -4.63 -3.50
N LEU A 438 20.02 -3.30 -3.64
CA LEU A 438 20.64 -2.55 -4.74
C LEU A 438 22.11 -2.22 -4.49
N ASN A 439 22.56 -2.18 -3.22
CA ASN A 439 23.90 -1.74 -2.84
C ASN A 439 24.81 -2.85 -2.31
N GLY A 440 24.32 -4.09 -2.25
CA GLY A 440 25.06 -5.27 -1.82
C GLY A 440 25.38 -5.27 -0.33
N ASP A 441 24.59 -4.61 0.52
CA ASP A 441 24.82 -4.57 1.96
C ASP A 441 24.04 -5.63 2.77
N GLY A 442 23.32 -6.50 2.06
CA GLY A 442 22.55 -7.61 2.59
C GLY A 442 21.15 -7.22 3.06
N LEU A 443 20.72 -5.97 2.84
CA LEU A 443 19.39 -5.48 3.21
C LEU A 443 18.58 -5.13 1.96
N LYS A 444 17.27 -5.37 2.00
CA LYS A 444 16.35 -4.92 0.95
C LYS A 444 16.23 -3.40 0.93
N ASP A 445 16.01 -2.85 -0.25
CA ASP A 445 15.81 -1.42 -0.47
C ASP A 445 14.35 -1.10 -0.83
N VAL A 446 14.02 0.19 -0.94
CA VAL A 446 12.65 0.65 -1.20
C VAL A 446 12.62 1.73 -2.26
N ALA A 447 11.68 1.61 -3.21
CA ALA A 447 11.32 2.69 -4.11
C ALA A 447 9.98 3.32 -3.69
N VAL A 448 9.90 4.65 -3.78
CA VAL A 448 8.70 5.42 -3.46
C VAL A 448 8.38 6.41 -4.59
N GLY A 449 7.14 6.37 -5.09
CA GLY A 449 6.66 7.25 -6.15
C GLY A 449 6.06 8.56 -5.65
N ALA A 450 6.33 9.63 -6.41
CA ALA A 450 5.73 10.95 -6.27
C ALA A 450 5.24 11.45 -7.65
N PRO A 451 4.14 10.88 -8.17
CA PRO A 451 3.74 11.07 -9.56
C PRO A 451 3.34 12.51 -9.90
N LEU A 452 2.97 13.34 -8.92
CA LEU A 452 2.58 14.73 -9.18
C LEU A 452 3.73 15.74 -8.99
N GLU A 453 4.94 15.27 -8.66
CA GLU A 453 6.08 16.14 -8.49
C GLU A 453 6.55 16.74 -9.82
N ASP A 454 7.38 17.78 -9.79
CA ASP A 454 7.97 18.43 -10.98
C ASP A 454 6.89 18.81 -12.01
N ASN A 455 5.85 19.54 -11.58
CA ASN A 455 4.69 19.94 -12.40
C ASN A 455 3.96 18.74 -13.04
N HIS A 456 3.65 17.71 -12.24
CA HIS A 456 2.98 16.49 -12.68
C HIS A 456 3.79 15.58 -13.61
N SER A 457 5.07 15.87 -13.83
CA SER A 457 5.93 14.96 -14.60
C SER A 457 6.28 13.70 -13.80
N GLY A 458 6.48 13.86 -12.49
CA GLY A 458 6.65 12.78 -11.52
C GLY A 458 8.11 12.41 -11.23
N ALA A 459 8.32 11.80 -10.06
CA ALA A 459 9.62 11.36 -9.61
C ALA A 459 9.53 10.03 -8.82
N VAL A 460 10.66 9.33 -8.75
CA VAL A 460 10.86 8.14 -7.91
C VAL A 460 12.05 8.36 -6.98
N TYR A 461 11.88 7.97 -5.73
CA TYR A 461 12.91 8.03 -4.70
C TYR A 461 13.36 6.63 -4.30
N ILE A 462 14.67 6.43 -4.21
CA ILE A 462 15.27 5.19 -3.73
C ILE A 462 15.77 5.41 -2.30
N TYR A 463 15.33 4.56 -1.39
CA TYR A 463 15.75 4.51 0.00
C TYR A 463 16.49 3.21 0.25
N LEU A 464 17.68 3.34 0.83
CA LEU A 464 18.43 2.16 1.23
C LEU A 464 17.89 1.60 2.54
N GLY A 465 17.90 0.28 2.67
CA GLY A 465 17.51 -0.44 3.88
C GLY A 465 18.34 -0.08 5.12
N GLU A 466 17.71 -0.21 6.29
CA GLU A 466 18.35 -0.07 7.60
C GLU A 466 17.65 -0.98 8.63
N LYS A 467 18.42 -1.69 9.46
CA LYS A 467 17.90 -2.75 10.35
C LYS A 467 16.98 -2.25 11.46
N ILE A 468 17.14 -1.02 11.94
CA ILE A 468 16.43 -0.50 13.12
C ILE A 468 15.18 0.28 12.72
N MET A 469 15.32 1.12 11.69
CA MET A 469 14.31 2.07 11.22
C MET A 469 13.58 1.59 9.97
N GLY A 470 14.02 0.48 9.37
CA GLY A 470 13.50 -0.09 8.12
C GLY A 470 14.17 0.54 6.90
N ILE A 471 14.11 1.86 6.80
CA ILE A 471 14.75 2.62 5.71
C ILE A 471 15.57 3.77 6.28
N ARG A 472 16.61 4.18 5.56
CA ARG A 472 17.39 5.37 5.91
C ARG A 472 16.54 6.64 5.70
N PRO A 473 16.59 7.64 6.60
CA PRO A 473 15.78 8.86 6.44
C PRO A 473 16.09 9.71 5.21
N LYS A 474 17.31 9.60 4.68
CA LYS A 474 17.74 10.30 3.46
C LYS A 474 17.73 9.32 2.30
N PHE A 475 17.02 9.67 1.23
CA PHE A 475 17.05 8.92 -0.02
C PHE A 475 18.48 8.85 -0.58
N SER A 476 18.85 7.71 -1.16
CA SER A 476 20.13 7.54 -1.86
C SER A 476 20.10 8.13 -3.26
N GLN A 477 18.94 8.07 -3.92
CA GLN A 477 18.76 8.57 -5.27
C GLN A 477 17.35 9.13 -5.47
N ARG A 478 17.24 10.20 -6.27
CA ARG A 478 15.97 10.72 -6.80
C ARG A 478 16.05 10.69 -8.33
N ILE A 479 15.08 10.06 -8.96
CA ILE A 479 14.97 9.90 -10.41
C ILE A 479 13.78 10.73 -10.87
N SER A 480 14.05 11.85 -11.54
CA SER A 480 13.00 12.71 -12.11
C SER A 480 12.69 12.27 -13.53
N ALA A 481 11.41 12.35 -13.92
CA ALA A 481 10.97 12.26 -15.30
C ALA A 481 11.78 13.16 -16.24
N SER A 482 12.14 14.37 -15.78
CA SER A 482 12.90 15.35 -16.58
C SER A 482 14.32 14.90 -16.97
N MET A 483 14.87 13.90 -16.27
CA MET A 483 16.19 13.34 -16.59
C MET A 483 16.14 12.38 -17.79
N MET A 484 14.94 11.96 -18.22
CA MET A 484 14.76 11.03 -19.31
C MET A 484 14.74 11.74 -20.66
N LYS A 485 15.54 11.28 -21.61
CA LYS A 485 15.61 11.81 -22.99
C LYS A 485 14.40 11.38 -23.83
N MET A 486 13.18 11.73 -23.42
CA MET A 486 11.90 11.31 -24.03
C MET A 486 10.88 12.48 -24.00
N PRO A 487 9.71 12.42 -24.68
CA PRO A 487 9.00 13.63 -25.14
C PRO A 487 8.55 14.57 -24.01
N SER A 488 8.42 15.85 -24.36
CA SER A 488 8.22 17.02 -23.49
C SER A 488 6.88 17.07 -22.73
N ASN A 489 6.22 15.94 -22.50
CA ASN A 489 4.91 15.83 -21.88
C ASN A 489 4.71 14.57 -21.02
N LEU A 490 5.81 13.92 -20.57
CA LEU A 490 5.71 12.80 -19.63
C LEU A 490 4.96 13.24 -18.36
N GLN A 491 3.97 12.45 -17.95
CA GLN A 491 3.15 12.73 -16.77
C GLN A 491 3.08 11.50 -15.87
N PHE A 492 2.98 11.74 -14.57
CA PHE A 492 2.73 10.73 -13.55
C PHE A 492 3.80 9.63 -13.50
N PHE A 493 5.04 9.95 -13.82
CA PHE A 493 6.16 9.03 -13.62
C PHE A 493 6.27 8.65 -12.13
N GLY A 494 6.27 7.35 -11.84
CA GLY A 494 6.21 6.84 -10.47
C GLY A 494 4.79 6.58 -9.96
N GLN A 495 3.77 6.59 -10.83
CA GLN A 495 2.41 6.22 -10.42
C GLN A 495 2.28 4.74 -10.01
N THR A 496 3.12 3.87 -10.57
CA THR A 496 3.24 2.46 -10.19
C THR A 496 4.72 2.06 -10.26
N ILE A 497 5.16 1.19 -9.35
CA ILE A 497 6.55 0.74 -9.27
C ILE A 497 6.56 -0.75 -8.93
N ASP A 498 7.41 -1.52 -9.59
CA ASP A 498 7.77 -2.88 -9.21
C ASP A 498 9.28 -3.07 -9.37
N GLY A 499 9.91 -3.91 -8.56
CA GLY A 499 11.37 -4.06 -8.59
C GLY A 499 11.91 -5.31 -7.91
N ASN A 500 11.19 -6.43 -8.02
CA ASN A 500 11.65 -7.74 -7.55
C ASN A 500 12.03 -8.67 -8.72
N MET A 501 12.65 -8.12 -9.76
CA MET A 501 12.99 -8.86 -10.97
C MET A 501 14.37 -8.47 -11.52
N ASP A 502 14.99 -9.39 -12.24
CA ASP A 502 16.17 -9.18 -13.08
C ASP A 502 15.74 -9.47 -14.53
N LEU A 503 15.46 -8.41 -15.29
CA LEU A 503 15.07 -8.51 -16.71
C LEU A 503 16.30 -8.45 -17.63
N GLY A 504 17.46 -8.07 -17.09
CA GLY A 504 18.74 -8.03 -17.79
C GLY A 504 19.47 -9.38 -17.80
N GLU A 505 19.05 -10.31 -16.94
CA GLU A 505 19.76 -11.56 -16.61
C GLU A 505 21.21 -11.32 -16.16
N ASP A 506 21.46 -10.15 -15.56
CA ASP A 506 22.79 -9.70 -15.18
C ASP A 506 23.10 -9.90 -13.68
N GLY A 507 22.15 -10.51 -12.96
CA GLY A 507 22.20 -10.76 -11.52
C GLY A 507 21.83 -9.54 -10.69
N LEU A 508 21.46 -8.41 -11.32
CA LEU A 508 21.07 -7.18 -10.63
C LEU A 508 19.57 -6.96 -10.71
N THR A 509 19.06 -6.19 -9.76
CA THR A 509 17.64 -5.88 -9.67
C THR A 509 17.26 -4.76 -10.62
N ASP A 510 16.26 -4.99 -11.44
CA ASP A 510 15.65 -4.00 -12.31
C ASP A 510 14.38 -3.42 -11.68
N ILE A 511 14.15 -2.13 -11.90
CA ILE A 511 12.99 -1.41 -11.40
C ILE A 511 12.12 -1.00 -12.58
N VAL A 512 10.87 -1.44 -12.60
CA VAL A 512 9.87 -1.05 -13.58
C VAL A 512 9.03 0.09 -13.01
N VAL A 513 8.92 1.18 -13.75
CA VAL A 513 8.18 2.39 -13.34
C VAL A 513 7.12 2.74 -14.38
N GLY A 514 5.88 2.84 -13.92
CA GLY A 514 4.76 3.30 -14.74
C GLY A 514 4.68 4.83 -14.84
N ALA A 515 4.24 5.29 -16.00
CA ALA A 515 3.86 6.67 -16.26
C ALA A 515 2.64 6.71 -17.19
N ARG A 516 2.04 7.88 -17.40
CA ARG A 516 0.92 8.03 -18.32
C ARG A 516 1.37 7.73 -19.76
N GLY A 517 0.91 6.59 -20.30
CA GLY A 517 1.19 6.18 -21.67
C GLY A 517 2.58 5.57 -21.89
N ALA A 518 3.35 5.28 -20.84
CA ALA A 518 4.68 4.69 -20.94
C ALA A 518 5.03 3.83 -19.72
N ILE A 519 5.93 2.86 -19.92
CA ILE A 519 6.54 2.03 -18.89
C ILE A 519 8.06 2.15 -19.06
N PHE A 520 8.78 2.34 -17.97
CA PHE A 520 10.24 2.45 -17.95
C PHE A 520 10.84 1.26 -17.22
N VAL A 521 11.91 0.70 -17.78
CA VAL A 521 12.73 -0.30 -17.10
C VAL A 521 14.06 0.36 -16.75
N LEU A 522 14.32 0.51 -15.45
CA LEU A 522 15.53 1.10 -14.90
C LEU A 522 16.43 -0.04 -14.44
N ARG A 523 17.57 -0.19 -15.11
CA ARG A 523 18.53 -1.24 -14.78
C ARG A 523 19.52 -0.77 -13.73
N SER A 524 19.73 -1.61 -12.72
CA SER A 524 20.77 -1.35 -11.72
C SER A 524 22.17 -1.50 -12.31
N ARG A 525 23.15 -0.94 -11.61
CA ARG A 525 24.57 -1.01 -12.00
C ARG A 525 25.37 -1.69 -10.90
N PRO A 526 26.42 -2.45 -11.24
CA PRO A 526 27.28 -3.08 -10.23
C PRO A 526 27.87 -2.03 -9.28
N VAL A 527 27.85 -2.33 -7.98
CA VAL A 527 28.44 -1.48 -6.95
C VAL A 527 29.78 -2.05 -6.53
N ILE A 528 30.85 -1.25 -6.74
CA ILE A 528 32.22 -1.65 -6.42
C ILE A 528 32.67 -0.95 -5.14
N THR A 529 33.25 -1.73 -4.24
CA THR A 529 33.93 -1.25 -3.04
C THR A 529 35.43 -1.18 -3.31
N VAL A 530 36.01 -0.01 -3.04
CA VAL A 530 37.46 0.20 -3.06
C VAL A 530 37.90 0.57 -1.67
N SER A 531 38.76 -0.26 -1.07
CA SER A 531 39.40 0.04 0.22
C SER A 531 40.88 0.31 0.01
N ALA A 532 41.37 1.36 0.64
CA ALA A 532 42.76 1.77 0.53
C ALA A 532 43.50 1.53 1.85
N LYS A 533 44.68 0.92 1.76
CA LYS A 533 45.60 0.71 2.89
C LYS A 533 46.96 1.31 2.56
N ILE A 534 47.54 1.97 3.55
CA ILE A 534 48.84 2.62 3.45
C ILE A 534 49.83 1.85 4.31
N TYR A 535 50.96 1.49 3.71
CA TYR A 535 52.12 0.89 4.35
C TYR A 535 53.33 1.79 4.10
N PHE A 536 54.33 1.69 4.97
CA PHE A 536 55.59 2.41 4.80
C PHE A 536 56.74 1.51 5.23
N HIS A 537 57.85 1.61 4.51
CA HIS A 537 59.06 0.86 4.78
C HIS A 537 60.27 1.80 4.72
N PRO A 538 61.16 1.81 5.73
CA PRO A 538 61.08 1.06 7.00
C PRO A 538 59.90 1.47 7.90
N SER A 539 59.55 0.63 8.89
CA SER A 539 58.40 0.86 9.79
C SER A 539 58.62 1.98 10.80
N GLU A 540 59.84 2.50 10.91
CA GLU A 540 60.20 3.67 11.71
C GLU A 540 61.27 4.47 10.96
N ILE A 541 61.28 5.78 11.13
CA ILE A 541 62.29 6.67 10.55
C ILE A 541 63.54 6.64 11.45
N SER A 542 64.66 6.11 10.95
CA SER A 542 65.89 6.08 11.74
C SER A 542 66.40 7.50 12.04
N THR A 543 66.76 7.74 13.31
CA THR A 543 67.31 9.03 13.74
C THR A 543 68.78 9.20 13.40
N TYR A 544 69.49 8.12 13.03
CA TYR A 544 70.92 8.12 12.72
C TYR A 544 71.29 9.06 11.56
N ASN A 545 70.41 9.17 10.56
CA ASN A 545 70.68 9.94 9.34
C ASN A 545 70.42 11.45 9.47
N PHE A 546 69.93 11.92 10.63
CA PHE A 546 69.62 13.32 10.90
C PHE A 546 70.73 14.00 11.68
N ASP A 547 71.60 14.75 10.99
CA ASP A 547 72.66 15.55 11.58
C ASP A 547 72.46 17.05 11.30
N CYS A 548 72.25 17.81 12.37
CA CYS A 548 72.04 19.26 12.34
C CYS A 548 73.33 20.10 12.40
N LEU A 549 74.51 19.46 12.43
CA LEU A 549 75.81 20.14 12.43
C LEU A 549 76.38 20.33 11.02
N ALA A 550 75.83 19.64 10.01
CA ALA A 550 76.21 19.77 8.62
C ALA A 550 75.75 21.13 8.04
N LYS A 551 76.61 21.79 7.26
CA LYS A 551 76.34 23.11 6.65
C LYS A 551 75.44 23.06 5.40
N GLU A 552 75.16 21.88 4.87
CA GLU A 552 74.38 21.68 3.64
C GLU A 552 73.05 20.99 3.91
N ASP A 553 71.97 21.56 3.34
CA ASP A 553 70.61 21.04 3.36
C ASP A 553 70.47 19.84 2.39
N ILE A 554 71.08 18.71 2.75
CA ILE A 554 70.98 17.49 1.94
C ILE A 554 69.58 16.90 2.10
N ILE A 555 68.91 16.69 0.98
CA ILE A 555 67.63 15.99 0.85
C ILE A 555 67.94 14.50 0.64
N PHE A 556 67.28 13.64 1.40
CA PHE A 556 67.43 12.18 1.25
C PHE A 556 66.08 11.47 1.35
N ASN A 557 65.98 10.31 0.70
CA ASN A 557 64.82 9.44 0.81
C ASN A 557 64.80 8.80 2.21
N VAL A 558 63.72 9.00 2.95
CA VAL A 558 63.59 8.56 4.34
C VAL A 558 62.81 7.25 4.44
N PHE A 559 61.77 7.11 3.63
CA PHE A 559 60.98 5.89 3.55
C PHE A 559 60.20 5.85 2.24
N THR A 560 59.85 4.63 1.82
CA THR A 560 58.94 4.41 0.71
C THR A 560 57.54 4.16 1.25
N LEU A 561 56.57 4.91 0.73
CA LEU A 561 55.16 4.75 0.99
C LEU A 561 54.54 3.79 -0.03
N THR A 562 53.91 2.72 0.41
CA THR A 562 53.16 1.80 -0.44
C THR A 562 51.66 1.97 -0.18
N VAL A 563 50.93 2.39 -1.21
CA VAL A 563 49.47 2.49 -1.17
C VAL A 563 48.89 1.30 -1.91
N CYS A 564 48.15 0.45 -1.20
CA CYS A 564 47.46 -0.70 -1.76
C CYS A 564 45.96 -0.45 -1.81
N PHE A 565 45.35 -0.70 -2.96
CA PHE A 565 43.92 -0.68 -3.16
C PHE A 565 43.40 -2.11 -3.30
N ASN A 566 42.38 -2.45 -2.51
CA ASN A 566 41.63 -3.69 -2.65
C ASN A 566 40.28 -3.37 -3.28
N LYS A 567 40.00 -4.02 -4.41
CA LYS A 567 38.77 -3.93 -5.20
C LYS A 567 37.90 -5.16 -4.93
N ALA A 568 36.66 -4.96 -4.52
CA ALA A 568 35.67 -6.02 -4.36
C ALA A 568 34.29 -5.53 -4.81
N GLU A 569 33.52 -6.38 -5.47
CA GLU A 569 32.15 -6.06 -5.83
C GLU A 569 31.20 -6.41 -4.69
N ALA A 570 30.28 -5.49 -4.35
CA ALA A 570 29.30 -5.71 -3.29
C ALA A 570 28.05 -6.44 -3.81
N THR A 571 27.65 -6.18 -5.06
CA THR A 571 26.39 -6.66 -5.65
C THR A 571 26.48 -8.04 -6.31
N HIS A 572 27.69 -8.61 -6.43
CA HIS A 572 27.94 -9.94 -7.01
C HIS A 572 27.27 -10.18 -8.39
N SER A 573 27.32 -9.21 -9.30
CA SER A 573 26.71 -9.30 -10.62
C SER A 573 27.40 -10.34 -11.52
N ASN A 574 26.68 -10.79 -12.54
CA ASN A 574 27.19 -11.68 -13.59
C ASN A 574 27.85 -10.92 -14.76
N THR A 575 28.02 -9.59 -14.64
CA THR A 575 28.51 -8.73 -15.73
C THR A 575 30.02 -8.72 -15.90
N GLY A 576 30.77 -9.41 -15.03
CA GLY A 576 32.24 -9.37 -15.05
C GLY A 576 32.81 -7.99 -14.68
N ALA A 577 32.10 -7.22 -13.85
CA ALA A 577 32.48 -5.86 -13.46
C ALA A 577 33.88 -5.78 -12.81
N LEU A 578 34.30 -6.84 -12.09
CA LEU A 578 35.64 -6.95 -11.52
C LEU A 578 36.76 -7.06 -12.56
N SER A 579 36.45 -7.58 -13.76
CA SER A 579 37.38 -7.74 -14.87
C SER A 579 37.72 -6.41 -15.56
N ALA A 580 36.82 -5.42 -15.44
CA ALA A 580 37.03 -4.10 -15.99
C ALA A 580 38.08 -3.32 -15.18
N GLY A 581 39.00 -2.66 -15.89
CA GLY A 581 39.93 -1.71 -15.29
C GLY A 581 39.18 -0.49 -14.75
N MET A 582 39.52 -0.06 -13.53
CA MET A 582 38.89 1.08 -12.86
C MET A 582 39.92 2.17 -12.57
N ASN A 583 39.71 3.37 -13.10
CA ASN A 583 40.56 4.51 -12.77
C ASN A 583 40.19 5.09 -11.41
N VAL A 584 41.18 5.20 -10.53
CA VAL A 584 41.08 5.80 -9.21
C VAL A 584 42.08 6.93 -9.08
N SER A 585 41.59 8.12 -8.70
CA SER A 585 42.44 9.26 -8.37
C SER A 585 42.53 9.44 -6.86
N TYR A 586 43.75 9.54 -6.36
CA TYR A 586 44.02 9.75 -4.94
C TYR A 586 45.06 10.84 -4.70
N GLU A 587 44.92 11.53 -3.57
CA GLU A 587 45.85 12.50 -3.04
C GLU A 587 46.57 11.92 -1.84
N LEU A 588 47.88 12.07 -1.82
CA LEU A 588 48.71 11.78 -0.68
C LEU A 588 49.25 13.08 -0.11
N ASN A 589 49.00 13.33 1.17
CA ASN A 589 49.49 14.50 1.88
C ASN A 589 50.43 14.08 3.02
N VAL A 590 51.62 14.69 3.05
CA VAL A 590 52.57 14.55 4.16
C VAL A 590 52.50 15.76 5.09
N ASP A 591 52.43 15.50 6.40
CA ASP A 591 52.32 16.51 7.46
C ASP A 591 51.21 17.56 7.24
N PRO A 592 49.96 17.17 6.89
CA PRO A 592 48.90 18.12 6.51
C PRO A 592 48.47 19.07 7.64
N VAL A 593 48.80 18.74 8.89
CA VAL A 593 48.45 19.52 10.08
C VAL A 593 49.49 20.63 10.36
N ARG A 594 50.68 20.57 9.78
CA ARG A 594 51.80 21.49 10.10
C ARG A 594 51.94 22.58 9.04
N GLN A 595 52.20 23.81 9.48
CA GLN A 595 52.47 24.93 8.57
C GLN A 595 53.78 24.76 7.78
N ARG A 596 54.81 24.16 8.38
CA ARG A 596 56.04 23.73 7.69
C ARG A 596 56.13 22.22 7.72
N SER A 597 56.06 21.59 6.54
CA SER A 597 56.17 20.14 6.41
C SER A 597 57.60 19.71 6.62
N ARG A 598 57.78 18.55 7.26
CA ARG A 598 59.09 17.92 7.44
C ARG A 598 59.43 16.95 6.31
N ALA A 599 58.43 16.57 5.52
CA ALA A 599 58.56 15.61 4.44
C ALA A 599 57.94 16.15 3.15
N PHE A 600 58.42 15.67 2.01
CA PHE A 600 57.99 16.10 0.69
C PHE A 600 58.25 14.99 -0.34
N TYR A 601 57.62 15.08 -1.52
CA TYR A 601 57.64 14.00 -2.53
C TYR A 601 58.70 14.17 -3.63
N SER A 602 59.55 15.20 -3.55
CA SER A 602 60.58 15.51 -4.55
C SER A 602 61.97 15.59 -3.93
N ASP A 603 62.99 15.11 -4.62
CA ASP A 603 64.38 15.25 -4.19
C ASP A 603 64.95 16.67 -4.41
N LYS A 604 64.20 17.54 -5.11
CA LYS A 604 64.63 18.89 -5.50
C LYS A 604 63.74 20.00 -4.96
N ASP A 605 62.47 19.71 -4.69
CA ASP A 605 61.47 20.71 -4.32
C ASP A 605 60.82 20.35 -2.97
N LYS A 606 61.10 21.18 -1.95
CA LYS A 606 60.64 21.02 -0.57
C LYS A 606 59.18 21.44 -0.38
N ASP A 607 58.57 22.12 -1.36
CA ASP A 607 57.20 22.61 -1.29
C ASP A 607 56.17 21.58 -1.79
N ILE A 608 56.61 20.50 -2.44
CA ILE A 608 55.74 19.41 -2.92
C ILE A 608 55.35 18.49 -1.75
N ARG A 609 54.32 18.93 -1.01
CA ARG A 609 53.76 18.23 0.17
C ARG A 609 52.55 17.36 -0.14
N SER A 610 51.97 17.55 -1.31
CA SER A 610 50.87 16.75 -1.81
C SER A 610 51.25 16.11 -3.14
N LEU A 611 50.82 14.87 -3.34
CA LEU A 611 50.98 14.15 -4.60
C LEU A 611 49.62 13.63 -5.04
N ARG A 612 49.19 14.03 -6.22
CA ARG A 612 47.99 13.50 -6.87
C ARG A 612 48.40 12.46 -7.90
N SER A 613 47.82 11.27 -7.80
CA SER A 613 48.06 10.18 -8.74
C SER A 613 46.73 9.61 -9.23
N THR A 614 46.70 9.22 -10.51
CA THR A 614 45.58 8.49 -11.12
C THR A 614 46.11 7.16 -11.60
N VAL A 615 45.49 6.08 -11.14
CA VAL A 615 45.94 4.72 -11.39
C VAL A 615 44.78 3.84 -11.83
N GLU A 616 45.07 2.84 -12.66
CA GLU A 616 44.08 1.85 -13.11
C GLU A 616 44.16 0.60 -12.22
N LEU A 617 43.03 0.20 -11.63
CA LEU A 617 42.88 -0.99 -10.80
C LEU A 617 42.32 -2.15 -11.63
N ARG A 618 43.20 -2.99 -12.17
CA ARG A 618 42.83 -4.20 -12.93
C ARG A 618 42.60 -5.41 -12.01
N ASN A 619 43.49 -5.62 -11.05
CA ASN A 619 43.48 -6.79 -10.17
C ASN A 619 42.66 -6.53 -8.89
N ALA A 620 42.38 -7.60 -8.13
CA ALA A 620 41.72 -7.53 -6.82
C ALA A 620 42.53 -6.71 -5.80
N GLN A 621 43.85 -6.77 -5.88
CA GLN A 621 44.77 -5.93 -5.11
C GLN A 621 45.83 -5.33 -6.03
N THR A 622 46.01 -4.01 -5.95
CA THR A 622 47.05 -3.28 -6.71
C THR A 622 47.75 -2.31 -5.77
N CYS A 623 49.08 -2.30 -5.77
CA CYS A 623 49.89 -1.46 -4.89
C CYS A 623 50.82 -0.53 -5.68
N PHE A 624 51.01 0.68 -5.18
CA PHE A 624 51.85 1.72 -5.79
C PHE A 624 52.82 2.28 -4.76
N ASN A 625 54.09 2.45 -5.16
CA ASN A 625 55.16 2.94 -4.30
C ASN A 625 55.47 4.41 -4.58
N HIS A 626 55.67 5.19 -3.53
CA HIS A 626 56.02 6.61 -3.58
C HIS A 626 57.16 6.90 -2.62
N SER A 627 58.26 7.46 -3.12
CA SER A 627 59.39 7.85 -2.27
C SER A 627 59.08 9.14 -1.52
N VAL A 628 59.41 9.18 -0.22
CA VAL A 628 59.23 10.36 0.63
C VAL A 628 60.59 10.85 1.11
N TYR A 629 60.83 12.14 0.93
CA TYR A 629 62.10 12.78 1.22
C TYR A 629 61.96 13.71 2.43
N MET A 630 63.05 13.88 3.18
CA MET A 630 63.17 14.88 4.24
C MET A 630 64.54 15.55 4.16
N THR A 631 64.69 16.66 4.87
CA THR A 631 66.00 17.29 5.06
C THR A 631 66.72 16.72 6.27
N ARG A 632 68.07 16.67 6.22
CA ARG A 632 68.92 16.20 7.33
C ARG A 632 68.71 16.93 8.65
N CYS A 633 68.24 18.17 8.62
CA CYS A 633 67.96 18.93 9.83
C CYS A 633 66.64 19.70 9.74
N HIS A 634 65.77 19.49 10.73
CA HIS A 634 64.60 20.33 10.98
C HIS A 634 64.73 20.99 12.35
N VAL A 635 65.18 22.25 12.39
CA VAL A 635 65.27 23.02 13.64
C VAL A 635 63.88 23.57 13.99
N PHE A 636 63.22 22.97 14.98
CA PHE A 636 62.11 23.61 15.69
C PHE A 636 62.69 24.34 16.91
N THR A 637 62.70 25.67 16.86
CA THR A 637 62.80 26.59 18.01
C THR A 637 63.52 26.04 19.25
N GLY A 638 64.85 26.15 19.28
CA GLY A 638 65.67 26.16 20.51
C GLY A 638 65.80 24.87 21.32
N TYR A 639 65.03 23.82 21.03
CA TYR A 639 65.07 22.56 21.78
C TYR A 639 65.24 21.38 20.81
N ARG A 640 66.32 20.61 20.98
CA ARG A 640 66.59 19.36 20.25
C ARG A 640 65.58 18.29 20.66
N HIS A 641 64.37 18.36 20.13
CA HIS A 641 63.31 17.39 20.39
C HIS A 641 62.82 16.81 19.06
N TYR A 642 63.21 15.56 18.79
CA TYR A 642 62.64 14.71 17.74
C TYR A 642 61.25 14.20 18.19
N THR A 643 60.30 15.10 18.45
CA THR A 643 59.07 14.68 19.15
C THR A 643 57.81 15.08 18.41
N SER A 644 57.52 14.36 17.33
CA SER A 644 56.20 13.77 17.09
C SER A 644 56.17 13.07 15.73
N PRO A 645 55.37 11.99 15.56
CA PRO A 645 55.22 11.30 14.28
C PRO A 645 54.84 12.24 13.12
N GLY A 646 55.29 11.91 11.91
CA GLY A 646 54.73 12.47 10.67
C GLY A 646 53.27 12.05 10.53
N LYS A 647 52.33 12.98 10.43
CA LYS A 647 50.94 12.61 10.06
C LYS A 647 50.89 12.51 8.55
N MET A 648 50.51 11.37 8.01
CA MET A 648 50.20 11.23 6.59
C MET A 648 48.71 11.00 6.43
N SER A 649 48.13 11.63 5.42
CA SER A 649 46.74 11.39 5.05
C SER A 649 46.66 11.04 3.57
N LEU A 650 45.96 9.96 3.27
CA LEU A 650 45.44 9.65 1.95
C LEU A 650 44.01 10.18 1.87
N LEU A 651 43.73 10.92 0.80
CA LEU A 651 42.40 11.36 0.41
C LEU A 651 42.08 10.73 -0.94
N LEU A 652 41.03 9.91 -1.01
CA LEU A 652 40.48 9.46 -2.28
C LEU A 652 39.70 10.62 -2.90
N ILE A 653 40.10 11.08 -4.08
CA ILE A 653 39.54 12.31 -4.67
C ILE A 653 38.40 11.98 -5.63
N ASP A 654 38.57 10.96 -6.47
CA ASP A 654 37.64 10.69 -7.55
C ASP A 654 37.70 9.23 -8.01
N THR A 655 36.54 8.69 -8.34
CA THR A 655 36.38 7.39 -8.97
C THR A 655 35.25 7.47 -9.99
N GLN A 656 35.55 7.02 -11.22
CA GLN A 656 34.61 7.06 -12.34
C GLN A 656 33.44 6.05 -12.21
N ILE A 657 33.38 5.26 -11.14
CA ILE A 657 32.35 4.24 -10.86
C ILE A 657 31.74 4.50 -9.47
N LEU A 658 30.45 4.19 -9.31
CA LEU A 658 29.71 4.30 -8.04
C LEU A 658 30.41 3.53 -6.92
N ILE A 659 31.00 4.28 -5.97
CA ILE A 659 31.56 3.73 -4.74
C ILE A 659 30.46 3.65 -3.67
N ASN A 660 30.46 2.54 -2.92
CA ASN A 660 29.63 2.38 -1.74
C ASN A 660 29.85 3.53 -0.73
N THR A 661 28.77 4.25 -0.42
CA THR A 661 28.75 5.44 0.45
C THR A 661 29.24 5.21 1.89
N ARG A 662 29.44 3.96 2.31
CA ARG A 662 30.00 3.60 3.63
C ARG A 662 31.53 3.64 3.71
N ASN A 663 32.26 3.78 2.61
CA ASN A 663 33.73 3.79 2.66
C ASN A 663 34.26 5.17 3.09
N PRO A 664 35.11 5.25 4.13
CA PRO A 664 35.78 6.49 4.47
C PRO A 664 36.71 6.88 3.30
N SER A 665 36.47 8.04 2.70
CA SER A 665 37.30 8.59 1.62
C SER A 665 38.71 8.96 2.10
N ASN A 666 38.95 8.96 3.42
CA ASN A 666 40.17 9.46 4.03
C ASN A 666 40.79 8.40 4.94
N SER A 667 42.08 8.15 4.80
CA SER A 667 42.86 7.26 5.68
C SER A 667 44.09 8.00 6.19
N CYS A 668 44.26 8.07 7.51
CA CYS A 668 45.40 8.75 8.13
C CYS A 668 46.28 7.75 8.89
N LYS A 669 47.60 7.82 8.67
CA LYS A 669 48.60 7.00 9.37
C LYS A 669 49.72 7.88 9.90
N ASN A 670 50.22 7.53 11.08
CA ASN A 670 51.37 8.19 11.70
C ASN A 670 52.63 7.37 11.40
N VAL A 671 53.70 8.04 10.93
CA VAL A 671 55.03 7.43 10.78
C VAL A 671 55.87 7.79 12.01
N PRO A 672 56.22 6.82 12.86
CA PRO A 672 57.06 7.07 14.02
C PRO A 672 58.53 7.27 13.62
N PHE A 673 59.26 8.04 14.43
CA PHE A 673 60.71 8.06 14.42
C PHE A 673 61.22 6.96 15.36
N GLU A 674 62.41 6.44 15.07
CA GLU A 674 63.18 5.59 15.97
C GLU A 674 63.34 6.28 17.32
N LYS A 675 63.10 5.55 18.40
CA LYS A 675 63.06 6.10 19.76
C LYS A 675 64.47 6.14 20.36
N ASN A 676 64.88 7.28 20.93
CA ASN A 676 66.14 7.40 21.68
C ASN A 676 65.98 6.81 23.09
N CYS A 677 66.44 5.59 23.30
CA CYS A 677 66.37 4.87 24.59
C CYS A 677 67.65 5.06 25.42
N LYS A 678 67.55 5.03 26.76
CA LYS A 678 68.70 5.25 27.65
C LYS A 678 69.69 4.06 27.72
N LYS A 679 69.29 2.83 27.36
CA LYS A 679 70.16 1.63 27.28
C LYS A 679 69.69 0.60 26.23
N ASN A 680 70.65 -0.05 25.56
CA ASN A 680 70.51 -1.27 24.73
C ASN A 680 69.35 -1.33 23.70
N GLY A 681 69.07 -0.22 23.01
CA GLY A 681 68.25 -0.22 21.78
C GLY A 681 66.79 -0.66 21.92
N THR A 682 66.28 -0.88 23.14
CA THR A 682 64.89 -1.27 23.41
C THR A 682 64.30 -0.33 24.46
N CYS A 683 63.38 0.53 24.03
CA CYS A 683 62.68 1.48 24.91
C CYS A 683 61.55 0.74 25.64
N VAL A 684 61.61 0.73 26.97
CA VAL A 684 60.54 0.14 27.79
C VAL A 684 59.83 1.27 28.54
N ALA A 685 58.63 1.61 28.09
CA ALA A 685 57.73 2.49 28.84
C ALA A 685 56.97 1.66 29.88
N ASP A 686 56.89 2.16 31.12
CA ASP A 686 56.16 1.52 32.21
C ASP A 686 54.93 2.37 32.54
N LEU A 687 53.87 2.16 31.75
CA LEU A 687 52.63 2.91 31.82
C LEU A 687 51.67 2.30 32.85
N VAL A 688 51.40 3.05 33.92
CA VAL A 688 50.45 2.67 34.96
C VAL A 688 49.22 3.58 34.88
N VAL A 689 48.03 2.98 34.85
CA VAL A 689 46.74 3.69 34.82
C VAL A 689 45.96 3.38 36.09
N ASP A 690 45.71 4.41 36.89
CA ASP A 690 44.79 4.37 38.02
C ASP A 690 43.54 5.18 37.69
N PHE A 691 42.38 4.74 38.18
CA PHE A 691 41.14 5.50 38.05
C PHE A 691 40.27 5.42 39.30
N SER A 692 39.50 6.48 39.52
CA SER A 692 38.51 6.58 40.60
C SER A 692 37.25 7.27 40.11
N PHE A 693 36.10 6.82 40.61
CA PHE A 693 34.83 7.50 40.39
C PHE A 693 34.61 8.53 41.49
N SER A 694 34.03 9.68 41.13
CA SER A 694 33.71 10.73 42.11
C SER A 694 32.62 10.27 43.10
N ASN A 695 31.70 9.43 42.61
CA ASN A 695 30.61 8.85 43.40
C ASN A 695 30.67 7.32 43.34
N SER A 696 30.33 6.65 44.44
CA SER A 696 30.24 5.19 44.52
C SER A 696 29.02 4.60 43.81
N THR A 697 28.00 5.42 43.53
CA THR A 697 26.73 5.03 42.92
C THR A 697 26.28 6.07 41.90
N LEU A 698 25.72 5.61 40.76
CA LEU A 698 25.08 6.44 39.74
C LEU A 698 23.59 6.12 39.69
N VAL A 699 22.74 7.11 39.95
CA VAL A 699 21.29 7.02 39.75
C VAL A 699 21.00 7.37 38.29
N VAL A 700 20.19 6.55 37.60
CA VAL A 700 19.95 6.69 36.15
C VAL A 700 18.68 7.51 35.92
N GLU A 701 18.86 8.81 35.70
CA GLU A 701 17.82 9.79 35.35
C GLU A 701 18.23 10.65 34.13
N GLU A 702 17.32 11.44 33.58
CA GLU A 702 17.63 12.40 32.50
C GLU A 702 18.78 13.33 32.94
N GLN A 703 19.83 13.43 32.12
CA GLN A 703 21.04 14.26 32.35
C GLN A 703 21.99 13.80 33.46
N SER A 704 21.89 12.56 33.93
CA SER A 704 22.85 11.99 34.89
C SER A 704 24.26 11.90 34.29
N TYR A 705 25.29 12.31 35.05
CA TYR A 705 26.69 12.20 34.63
C TYR A 705 27.54 11.55 35.72
N CYS A 706 28.62 10.88 35.30
CA CYS A 706 29.60 10.28 36.20
C CYS A 706 30.99 10.82 35.87
N LEU A 707 31.68 11.36 36.87
CA LEU A 707 33.02 11.91 36.71
C LEU A 707 34.07 10.88 37.13
N VAL A 708 34.94 10.54 36.20
CA VAL A 708 36.04 9.59 36.38
C VAL A 708 37.36 10.38 36.42
N THR A 709 38.07 10.28 37.53
CA THR A 709 39.44 10.80 37.64
C THR A 709 40.39 9.69 37.20
N ILE A 710 41.28 9.99 36.25
CA ILE A 710 42.24 9.03 35.71
C ILE A 710 43.64 9.60 35.89
N LYS A 711 44.53 8.83 36.49
CA LYS A 711 45.95 9.14 36.64
C LYS A 711 46.75 8.16 35.78
N LEU A 712 47.53 8.71 34.86
CA LEU A 712 48.45 7.97 34.02
C LEU A 712 49.87 8.36 34.40
N SER A 713 50.68 7.41 34.87
CA SER A 713 52.11 7.60 35.15
C SER A 713 52.96 6.74 34.22
N ASN A 714 54.16 7.23 33.89
CA ASN A 714 55.18 6.49 33.16
C ASN A 714 56.44 6.43 34.02
N HIS A 715 56.82 5.25 34.50
CA HIS A 715 58.01 5.06 35.34
C HIS A 715 59.24 4.56 34.56
N GLY A 716 59.08 4.31 33.25
CA GLY A 716 60.12 3.82 32.34
C GLY A 716 60.71 4.90 31.43
N ASP A 717 61.18 4.49 30.25
CA ASP A 717 61.62 5.40 29.18
C ASP A 717 60.45 6.23 28.61
N ASP A 718 60.76 7.31 27.89
CA ASP A 718 59.75 8.17 27.26
C ASP A 718 58.77 7.38 26.38
N SER A 719 57.47 7.54 26.64
CA SER A 719 56.39 6.95 25.85
C SER A 719 55.88 7.94 24.80
N TYR A 720 55.97 7.56 23.53
CA TYR A 720 55.49 8.35 22.39
C TYR A 720 54.11 7.87 21.95
N ASN A 721 53.22 8.82 21.59
CA ASN A 721 51.85 8.55 21.12
C ASN A 721 51.00 7.75 22.13
N THR A 722 51.20 8.01 23.42
CA THR A 722 50.44 7.38 24.50
C THR A 722 48.94 7.60 24.32
N SER A 723 48.17 6.52 24.23
CA SER A 723 46.71 6.54 24.07
C SER A 723 46.03 5.85 25.25
N LEU A 724 44.96 6.45 25.76
CA LEU A 724 44.08 5.85 26.77
C LEU A 724 42.78 5.41 26.11
N THR A 725 42.38 4.15 26.32
CA THR A 725 41.12 3.59 25.80
C THR A 725 40.22 3.19 26.96
N ILE A 726 38.98 3.68 26.96
CA ILE A 726 37.98 3.41 28.00
C ILE A 726 36.85 2.61 27.35
N PHE A 727 36.58 1.42 27.87
CA PHE A 727 35.44 0.60 27.46
C PHE A 727 34.25 0.89 28.38
N HIS A 728 33.10 1.23 27.81
CA HIS A 728 31.88 1.53 28.56
C HIS A 728 30.65 0.85 27.92
N SER A 729 29.56 0.73 28.68
CA SER A 729 28.29 0.18 28.19
C SER A 729 27.58 1.15 27.23
N ARG A 730 26.63 0.64 26.44
CA ARG A 730 25.86 1.44 25.46
C ARG A 730 25.01 2.57 26.07
N GLY A 731 24.74 2.52 27.37
CA GLY A 731 23.98 3.56 28.08
C GLY A 731 24.81 4.78 28.51
N LEU A 732 26.14 4.75 28.30
CA LEU A 732 27.05 5.85 28.63
C LEU A 732 27.63 6.44 27.35
N SER A 733 27.85 7.76 27.34
CA SER A 733 28.56 8.46 26.27
C SER A 733 29.62 9.40 26.86
N PHE A 734 30.75 9.50 26.17
CA PHE A 734 31.79 10.45 26.55
C PHE A 734 31.33 11.88 26.23
N SER A 735 31.42 12.77 27.22
CA SER A 735 31.02 14.17 27.09
C SER A 735 32.21 15.12 27.01
N MET A 736 33.06 15.15 28.05
CA MET A 736 34.19 16.09 28.14
C MET A 736 35.34 15.50 28.96
N MET A 737 36.56 15.97 28.71
CA MET A 737 37.76 15.67 29.49
C MET A 737 38.49 16.97 29.87
N THR A 738 38.97 17.06 31.11
CA THR A 738 39.76 18.19 31.59
C THR A 738 41.12 17.69 32.08
N LEU A 739 42.21 18.28 31.57
CA LEU A 739 43.56 17.88 31.96
C LEU A 739 44.00 18.67 33.20
N VAL A 740 44.19 17.99 34.33
CA VAL A 740 44.74 18.60 35.54
C VAL A 740 46.27 18.46 35.50
N LYS A 741 46.99 19.54 35.15
CA LYS A 741 48.46 19.54 35.17
C LYS A 741 48.97 19.50 36.62
N VAL A 742 49.51 18.36 37.04
CA VAL A 742 50.39 18.30 38.22
C VAL A 742 51.76 18.80 37.78
N LYS A 743 52.20 19.96 38.30
CA LYS A 743 53.59 20.42 38.13
C LYS A 743 54.48 19.42 38.87
N HIS A 744 55.26 18.64 38.13
CA HIS A 744 56.43 17.99 38.70
C HIS A 744 57.46 19.08 39.04
N LEU A 745 57.85 19.13 40.32
CA LEU A 745 59.00 19.87 40.84
C LEU A 745 60.29 19.14 40.49
#